data_AF-A0A940QKX4-F1
#
_entry.id   AF-A0A940QKX4-F1
#
_cell.length_a   1.000
_cell.length_b   1.000
_cell.length_c   1.000
_cell.angle_alpha   90.00
_cell.angle_beta   90.00
_cell.angle_gamma   90.00
#
_symmetry.space_group_name_H-M   'P 1'
#
loop_
_entity.id
_entity.type
_entity.pdbx_description
1 polymer ?
#
loop_
_entity_poly.entity_id
_entity_poly.type
_entity_poly.pdbx_seq_one_letter_code
_entity_poly.pdbx_strand_id
1 'polypeptide(L)'
;MKRYGRKLVTALTAVSLCSSLVLTVSADVLKGDADGNGVISAADLTALSSHMLNSGSLTKEKQSNADMNDDSKLNIIDFIMLKSTLTGTPGTPVANPDPVKITFEGNSIKAGKGVLVEGTKVNITASGIYEFSGAMTTDAQILIAVPETDTGSVDLKLDGVTMKNSDSTPCIMVENAEKTKITFTGTNSLSNTSDIAEDESAVIHAKDDITFTKNSTGTLDITTGSQLGISCNNDIRFNGGTISITTDSANTGTNKADAVKAKGTVSLNDGMLTIDSAGDGLKSSKDNVEITGGTLTVKAGNDAVQAETTLVISGGDVTACGDRGLRSEGTVAITGGTVLATATDEQCANMTSSDQACIVLDLTKEWSKNNPVALTDGSGKTVFEKNTLKKYRYAVISSPDLKSGAAYSVYAGGIEVKASSDIKAGEPTAYTDVNNNFKSSLLYSDLFDRSSVHRIEVEMKDWDNFLAHSQDEEYYPCDVVIDGERIENAGIRTKGHSSNMFVYQAGKDKYSFRIKFDKYDKYKNYKGLTEICLNNFYSDPSCMRDILCYDVMYDLDALAPKTSYTDMYLNGKLYSFYLLCEQPGTTLGERYATSDDAVLYKAADVGNSYDCTFRSSMKLNNFEVKFGTDDELKHIAELKDAINKVTSTNYKFIEDIIDVPSWLKGFAVNAVMGNYDSYNGQMAHNYYVEYTDGKMYYVGWDYNLSVGNFMDYGAAAESDITTGLYQADANQRPMLTNLLAVPEYREMYYSYVKQIVNYYSDPVKTINSHASLIRDHVKADPRFFFTFDQFETNIAKSAGGLQVRNGGGNGGMWGGFGGGGFGGFGGGGFGGGGFFGGGLFSYGGDSVSIADFMIKRNEYIHSKLGF
;
A
#
# COMPACT_ATOMS: atom_id res chain seq x y z
N MET A 1 46.60 61.46 -7.85
CA MET A 1 47.01 62.83 -7.44
C MET A 1 47.74 62.77 -6.10
N LYS A 2 48.50 63.84 -5.77
CA LYS A 2 48.67 64.55 -4.47
C LYS A 2 47.96 63.94 -3.23
N ARG A 3 48.40 64.01 -1.96
CA ARG A 3 49.57 64.54 -1.15
C ARG A 3 49.33 64.01 0.30
N TYR A 4 50.19 63.93 1.34
CA TYR A 4 51.63 64.16 1.68
C TYR A 4 51.89 63.33 2.98
N GLY A 5 53.10 63.12 3.54
CA GLY A 5 54.47 63.44 3.09
C GLY A 5 55.47 63.77 4.24
N ARG A 6 56.58 63.00 4.32
CA ARG A 6 57.81 63.21 5.17
C ARG A 6 57.64 63.00 6.69
N LYS A 7 58.67 62.60 7.47
CA LYS A 7 60.16 62.61 7.34
C LYS A 7 60.74 61.17 7.39
N LEU A 8 61.82 60.78 6.69
CA LEU A 8 63.27 61.14 6.80
C LEU A 8 63.87 60.80 8.20
N VAL A 9 64.96 60.04 8.39
CA VAL A 9 65.94 59.25 7.54
C VAL A 9 66.61 58.16 8.47
N THR A 10 67.53 57.23 8.13
CA THR A 10 68.51 57.01 7.02
C THR A 10 68.98 55.52 6.96
N ALA A 11 69.60 55.09 5.84
CA ALA A 11 70.62 53.99 5.72
C ALA A 11 70.18 52.51 5.98
N LEU A 12 70.71 51.46 5.32
CA LEU A 12 71.70 51.33 4.24
C LEU A 12 71.49 50.01 3.42
N THR A 13 71.71 50.02 2.09
CA THR A 13 72.19 48.92 1.15
C THR A 13 71.71 47.44 1.25
N ALA A 14 71.62 46.61 0.18
CA ALA A 14 71.62 46.77 -1.30
C ALA A 14 71.50 45.39 -2.03
N VAL A 15 71.09 45.37 -3.33
CA VAL A 15 71.41 44.34 -4.39
C VAL A 15 70.78 42.92 -4.18
N SER A 16 70.48 42.04 -5.17
CA SER A 16 70.76 41.93 -6.64
C SER A 16 69.54 41.38 -7.45
N LEU A 17 69.72 41.10 -8.76
CA LEU A 17 68.76 40.44 -9.66
C LEU A 17 69.15 39.01 -10.10
N CYS A 18 68.12 38.24 -10.47
CA CYS A 18 68.08 37.15 -11.47
C CYS A 18 69.02 35.92 -11.35
N SER A 19 68.42 34.79 -10.98
CA SER A 19 68.71 33.47 -11.57
C SER A 19 67.44 32.59 -11.55
N SER A 20 67.28 31.71 -12.53
CA SER A 20 66.21 30.70 -12.54
C SER A 20 66.62 29.49 -11.72
N LEU A 21 65.86 29.15 -10.68
CA LEU A 21 66.13 27.98 -9.84
C LEU A 21 64.85 27.18 -9.62
N VAL A 22 64.94 25.85 -9.74
CA VAL A 22 63.86 24.94 -9.34
C VAL A 22 63.87 24.82 -7.82
N LEU A 23 62.73 25.05 -7.19
CA LEU A 23 62.52 24.81 -5.76
C LEU A 23 61.48 23.70 -5.60
N THR A 24 61.96 22.51 -5.23
CA THR A 24 61.12 21.41 -4.74
C THR A 24 60.58 21.76 -3.36
N VAL A 25 59.27 21.64 -3.17
CA VAL A 25 58.67 21.67 -1.83
C VAL A 25 59.02 20.35 -1.13
N SER A 26 59.47 20.42 0.13
CA SER A 26 59.70 19.22 0.95
C SER A 26 58.36 18.60 1.33
N ALA A 27 58.29 17.27 1.37
CA ALA A 27 57.24 16.59 2.14
C ALA A 27 57.48 16.81 3.64
N ASP A 28 56.41 16.71 4.45
CA ASP A 28 56.52 16.69 5.91
C ASP A 28 57.11 15.37 6.40
N VAL A 29 58.11 15.45 7.27
CA VAL A 29 58.82 14.30 7.84
C VAL A 29 57.87 13.53 8.78
N LEU A 30 57.63 12.25 8.49
CA LEU A 30 56.78 11.40 9.32
C LEU A 30 57.63 10.58 10.31
N LYS A 31 57.67 11.03 11.56
CA LYS A 31 58.37 10.31 12.63
C LYS A 31 57.67 8.97 12.89
N GLY A 32 58.40 7.87 12.75
CA GLY A 32 57.92 6.49 12.74
C GLY A 32 57.87 5.80 11.36
N ASP A 33 57.94 6.56 10.26
CA ASP A 33 57.97 6.04 8.87
C ASP A 33 59.38 5.54 8.50
N ALA A 34 59.75 4.39 9.06
CA ALA A 34 61.05 3.77 8.88
C ALA A 34 61.22 3.12 7.50
N ASP A 35 60.14 2.73 6.82
CA ASP A 35 60.21 2.17 5.46
C ASP A 35 60.06 3.24 4.37
N GLY A 36 59.55 4.44 4.69
CA GLY A 36 59.43 5.61 3.82
C GLY A 36 58.24 5.57 2.85
N ASN A 37 57.14 4.91 3.22
CA ASN A 37 55.91 4.84 2.41
C ASN A 37 54.91 5.98 2.70
N GLY A 38 55.09 6.74 3.79
CA GLY A 38 54.18 7.81 4.23
C GLY A 38 53.13 7.39 5.26
N VAL A 39 53.21 6.17 5.80
CA VAL A 39 52.33 5.61 6.83
C VAL A 39 53.18 4.92 7.90
N ILE A 40 52.76 4.96 9.18
CA ILE A 40 53.43 4.24 10.28
C ILE A 40 52.72 2.88 10.46
N SER A 41 53.46 1.79 10.33
CA SER A 41 52.90 0.44 10.18
C SER A 41 53.79 -0.67 10.75
N ALA A 42 53.33 -1.92 10.67
CA ALA A 42 54.15 -3.09 10.95
C ALA A 42 55.33 -3.28 9.97
N ALA A 43 55.28 -2.68 8.77
CA ALA A 43 56.38 -2.70 7.82
C ALA A 43 57.56 -1.84 8.32
N ASP A 44 57.27 -0.71 8.98
CA ASP A 44 58.28 0.17 9.59
C ASP A 44 59.00 -0.51 10.76
N LEU A 45 58.23 -1.21 11.60
CA LEU A 45 58.79 -2.04 12.67
C LEU A 45 59.70 -3.16 12.11
N THR A 46 59.36 -3.68 10.93
CA THR A 46 60.17 -4.67 10.19
C THR A 46 61.42 -4.05 9.56
N ALA A 47 61.31 -2.82 9.05
CA ALA A 47 62.42 -2.07 8.45
C ALA A 47 63.45 -1.63 9.51
N LEU A 48 62.99 -1.10 10.65
CA LEU A 48 63.83 -0.72 11.78
C LEU A 48 64.53 -1.94 12.42
N SER A 49 63.80 -3.03 12.66
CA SER A 49 64.43 -4.26 13.21
C SER A 49 65.45 -4.87 12.23
N SER A 50 65.14 -4.92 10.93
CA SER A 50 66.08 -5.40 9.92
C SER A 50 67.34 -4.53 9.84
N HIS A 51 67.20 -3.22 10.06
CA HIS A 51 68.34 -2.32 10.14
C HIS A 51 69.19 -2.52 11.41
N MET A 52 68.55 -2.63 12.59
CA MET A 52 69.23 -2.95 13.85
C MET A 52 69.95 -4.31 13.83
N LEU A 53 69.45 -5.28 13.06
CA LEU A 53 70.04 -6.61 12.90
C LEU A 53 71.10 -6.69 11.79
N ASN A 54 71.43 -5.57 11.12
CA ASN A 54 72.30 -5.50 9.93
C ASN A 54 71.84 -6.40 8.75
N SER A 55 70.58 -6.78 8.69
CA SER A 55 69.97 -7.50 7.55
C SER A 55 69.34 -6.57 6.51
N GLY A 56 69.19 -5.28 6.83
CA GLY A 56 68.77 -4.22 5.92
C GLY A 56 69.44 -2.87 6.22
N SER A 57 69.26 -1.88 5.34
CA SER A 57 69.88 -0.55 5.47
C SER A 57 68.88 0.56 5.17
N LEU A 58 68.60 1.40 6.17
CA LEU A 58 67.80 2.61 6.00
C LEU A 58 68.62 3.75 5.38
N THR A 59 67.97 4.62 4.59
CA THR A 59 68.55 5.90 4.16
C THR A 59 68.65 6.85 5.36
N LYS A 60 69.52 7.87 5.33
CA LYS A 60 69.64 8.84 6.45
C LYS A 60 68.31 9.52 6.82
N GLU A 61 67.47 9.73 5.83
CA GLU A 61 66.10 10.25 5.97
C GLU A 61 65.23 9.27 6.77
N LYS A 62 65.14 8.01 6.33
CA LYS A 62 64.43 6.93 7.06
C LYS A 62 65.04 6.64 8.44
N GLN A 63 66.34 6.88 8.63
CA GLN A 63 66.98 6.83 9.94
C GLN A 63 66.52 7.97 10.86
N SER A 64 66.33 9.18 10.31
CA SER A 64 65.76 10.31 11.05
C SER A 64 64.26 10.16 11.32
N ASN A 65 63.53 9.43 10.47
CA ASN A 65 62.14 9.06 10.72
C ASN A 65 62.04 8.03 11.84
N ALA A 66 62.89 6.99 11.81
CA ALA A 66 62.84 5.85 12.72
C ALA A 66 63.48 6.11 14.10
N ASP A 67 64.20 7.22 14.26
CA ASP A 67 64.66 7.73 15.55
C ASP A 67 63.44 8.31 16.26
N MET A 68 62.89 7.57 17.24
CA MET A 68 61.64 7.93 17.90
C MET A 68 61.87 8.92 19.05
N ASN A 69 63.09 8.98 19.60
CA ASN A 69 63.43 9.76 20.80
C ASN A 69 64.29 11.01 20.55
N ASP A 70 64.69 11.28 19.31
CA ASP A 70 65.60 12.34 18.85
C ASP A 70 67.04 12.25 19.41
N ASP A 71 67.48 11.06 19.89
CA ASP A 71 68.83 10.88 20.48
C ASP A 71 69.95 10.64 19.45
N SER A 72 69.58 10.59 18.16
CA SER A 72 70.44 10.35 16.98
C SER A 72 71.06 8.95 16.90
N LYS A 73 70.49 7.93 17.59
CA LYS A 73 70.98 6.54 17.57
C LYS A 73 69.83 5.53 17.54
N LEU A 74 69.51 5.00 16.36
CA LEU A 74 68.56 3.90 16.22
C LEU A 74 68.94 2.69 17.09
N ASN A 75 68.11 2.41 18.08
CA ASN A 75 68.34 1.37 19.07
C ASN A 75 67.04 0.72 19.55
N ILE A 76 67.14 -0.15 20.56
CA ILE A 76 65.98 -0.91 21.07
C ILE A 76 64.92 0.00 21.71
N ILE A 77 65.30 1.20 22.18
CA ILE A 77 64.35 2.21 22.68
C ILE A 77 63.43 2.68 21.55
N ASP A 78 63.98 2.98 20.37
CA ASP A 78 63.18 3.39 19.21
C ASP A 78 62.26 2.29 18.73
N PHE A 79 62.76 1.05 18.67
CA PHE A 79 61.95 -0.11 18.33
C PHE A 79 60.82 -0.35 19.36
N ILE A 80 61.08 -0.13 20.66
CA ILE A 80 60.06 -0.21 21.71
C ILE A 80 59.07 0.95 21.61
N MET A 81 59.51 2.17 21.29
CA MET A 81 58.63 3.33 21.12
C MET A 81 57.75 3.19 19.88
N LEU A 82 58.32 2.87 18.72
CA LEU A 82 57.58 2.58 17.48
C LEU A 82 56.59 1.43 17.69
N LYS A 83 57.01 0.36 18.38
CA LYS A 83 56.08 -0.71 18.77
C LYS A 83 54.99 -0.21 19.71
N SER A 84 55.30 0.62 20.70
CA SER A 84 54.29 1.18 21.63
C SER A 84 53.30 2.11 20.94
N THR A 85 53.75 2.85 19.90
CA THR A 85 52.88 3.63 19.00
C THR A 85 51.95 2.72 18.21
N LEU A 86 52.45 1.55 17.76
CA LEU A 86 51.65 0.53 17.05
C LEU A 86 50.77 -0.33 17.98
N THR A 87 51.05 -0.40 19.29
CA THR A 87 50.31 -1.26 20.24
C THR A 87 49.59 -0.50 21.37
N GLY A 88 49.39 0.81 21.24
CA GLY A 88 48.33 1.54 21.97
C GLY A 88 48.49 1.75 23.48
N THR A 89 49.70 1.63 24.06
CA THR A 89 49.91 2.00 25.49
C THR A 89 50.08 3.53 25.61
N PRO A 90 49.32 4.23 26.47
CA PRO A 90 49.00 5.64 26.22
C PRO A 90 50.14 6.63 26.51
N GLY A 91 50.48 7.41 25.49
CA GLY A 91 50.80 8.83 25.70
C GLY A 91 49.54 9.61 26.09
N THR A 92 49.69 10.84 26.59
CA THR A 92 48.55 11.70 26.94
C THR A 92 47.60 11.87 25.75
N PRO A 93 46.27 11.66 25.90
CA PRO A 93 45.32 11.94 24.83
C PRO A 93 45.42 13.38 24.35
N VAL A 94 45.73 13.57 23.08
CA VAL A 94 45.66 14.86 22.39
C VAL A 94 44.52 14.72 21.38
N ALA A 95 43.37 15.31 21.70
CA ALA A 95 42.21 15.32 20.81
C ALA A 95 42.61 15.85 19.42
N ASN A 96 42.23 15.13 18.37
CA ASN A 96 42.70 15.44 17.02
C ASN A 96 41.96 16.70 16.49
N PRO A 97 42.66 17.83 16.24
CA PRO A 97 41.99 19.09 15.94
C PRO A 97 41.46 19.18 14.51
N ASP A 98 42.01 18.38 13.58
CA ASP A 98 41.63 18.32 12.17
C ASP A 98 40.82 17.04 11.88
N PRO A 99 39.75 17.09 11.06
CA PRO A 99 39.00 15.90 10.67
C PRO A 99 39.85 14.85 9.95
N VAL A 100 39.89 13.63 10.48
CA VAL A 100 40.52 12.49 9.80
C VAL A 100 39.59 12.02 8.69
N LYS A 101 40.11 11.89 7.46
CA LYS A 101 39.33 11.34 6.34
C LYS A 101 39.63 9.86 6.15
N ILE A 102 38.59 9.08 5.92
CA ILE A 102 38.63 7.65 5.63
C ILE A 102 37.83 7.40 4.35
N THR A 103 38.39 6.65 3.42
CA THR A 103 37.71 6.23 2.20
C THR A 103 37.81 4.72 2.04
N PHE A 104 36.67 4.10 1.80
CA PHE A 104 36.52 2.69 1.47
C PHE A 104 36.64 2.52 -0.05
N GLU A 105 37.72 1.85 -0.47
CA GLU A 105 38.10 1.61 -1.86
C GLU A 105 38.00 0.09 -2.14
N GLY A 106 36.77 -0.44 -2.07
CA GLY A 106 36.43 -1.83 -2.43
C GLY A 106 36.83 -2.85 -1.36
N ASN A 107 38.01 -3.45 -1.51
CA ASN A 107 38.57 -4.40 -0.54
C ASN A 107 39.69 -3.78 0.31
N SER A 108 39.80 -2.45 0.31
CA SER A 108 40.87 -1.70 0.95
C SER A 108 40.38 -0.40 1.59
N ILE A 109 41.07 0.07 2.62
CA ILE A 109 40.71 1.25 3.38
C ILE A 109 41.88 2.22 3.41
N LYS A 110 41.59 3.48 3.13
CA LYS A 110 42.55 4.58 3.04
C LYS A 110 42.21 5.63 4.08
N ALA A 111 43.08 5.82 5.06
CA ALA A 111 42.86 6.71 6.20
C ALA A 111 43.91 7.83 6.30
N GLY A 112 43.52 8.97 6.83
CA GLY A 112 44.42 10.04 7.26
C GLY A 112 45.13 9.72 8.59
N LYS A 113 46.02 10.64 9.01
CA LYS A 113 46.74 10.53 10.28
C LYS A 113 45.77 10.55 11.48
N GLY A 114 45.98 9.68 12.46
CA GLY A 114 45.17 9.61 13.69
C GLY A 114 44.16 8.47 13.76
N VAL A 115 44.25 7.48 12.87
CA VAL A 115 43.44 6.25 12.85
C VAL A 115 44.35 5.05 12.51
N LEU A 116 44.11 3.90 13.13
CA LEU A 116 44.80 2.64 12.81
C LEU A 116 43.90 1.78 11.90
N VAL A 117 44.43 1.31 10.77
CA VAL A 117 43.73 0.40 9.85
C VAL A 117 44.37 -0.99 9.90
N GLU A 118 43.56 -2.02 10.18
CA GLU A 118 43.96 -3.42 10.26
C GLU A 118 43.18 -4.23 9.22
N GLY A 119 43.70 -4.31 7.99
CA GLY A 119 42.98 -4.95 6.88
C GLY A 119 41.72 -4.19 6.51
N THR A 120 40.55 -4.77 6.77
CA THR A 120 39.22 -4.16 6.55
C THR A 120 38.62 -3.56 7.84
N LYS A 121 39.40 -3.48 8.92
CA LYS A 121 38.99 -2.88 10.19
C LYS A 121 39.62 -1.50 10.41
N VAL A 122 38.82 -0.57 10.93
CA VAL A 122 39.22 0.79 11.28
C VAL A 122 39.12 0.95 12.80
N ASN A 123 40.25 1.16 13.47
CA ASN A 123 40.32 1.33 14.92
C ASN A 123 40.47 2.83 15.26
N ILE A 124 39.46 3.38 15.95
CA ILE A 124 39.42 4.73 16.51
C ILE A 124 39.66 4.64 18.02
N THR A 125 40.74 5.27 18.50
CA THR A 125 41.23 5.15 19.89
C THR A 125 41.45 6.50 20.59
N ALA A 126 40.97 7.59 20.00
CA ALA A 126 40.96 8.93 20.59
C ALA A 126 39.66 9.67 20.20
N SER A 127 39.35 10.77 20.89
CA SER A 127 38.28 11.70 20.48
C SER A 127 38.70 12.57 19.28
N GLY A 128 37.71 12.94 18.46
CA GLY A 128 37.94 13.63 17.19
C GLY A 128 36.79 13.50 16.20
N ILE A 129 37.00 14.05 15.00
CA ILE A 129 36.05 14.01 13.88
C ILE A 129 36.58 13.04 12.82
N TYR A 130 35.74 12.10 12.37
CA TYR A 130 36.12 11.05 11.43
C TYR A 130 35.16 11.01 10.23
N GLU A 131 35.66 11.37 9.05
CA GLU A 131 34.91 11.55 7.80
C GLU A 131 35.07 10.34 6.89
N PHE A 132 34.08 9.43 6.92
CA PHE A 132 34.01 8.21 6.13
C PHE A 132 33.28 8.42 4.80
N SER A 133 33.74 7.73 3.76
CA SER A 133 33.21 7.81 2.40
C SER A 133 33.45 6.51 1.61
N GLY A 134 32.64 6.24 0.59
CA GLY A 134 32.87 5.13 -0.34
C GLY A 134 32.34 3.76 0.14
N ALA A 135 32.68 2.70 -0.57
CA ALA A 135 32.06 1.38 -0.43
C ALA A 135 33.06 0.26 -0.19
N MET A 136 32.73 -0.62 0.77
CA MET A 136 33.39 -1.90 0.98
C MET A 136 32.64 -3.02 0.24
N THR A 137 33.39 -3.90 -0.43
CA THR A 137 32.89 -5.12 -1.12
C THR A 137 33.16 -6.40 -0.33
N THR A 138 33.69 -6.27 0.88
CA THR A 138 34.08 -7.35 1.80
C THR A 138 33.82 -6.88 3.23
N ASP A 139 33.57 -7.83 4.13
CA ASP A 139 33.34 -7.63 5.56
C ASP A 139 34.32 -6.64 6.19
N ALA A 140 33.78 -5.65 6.89
CA ALA A 140 34.48 -4.47 7.38
C ALA A 140 33.87 -3.96 8.70
N GLN A 141 34.69 -3.29 9.51
CA GLN A 141 34.24 -2.77 10.80
C GLN A 141 34.88 -1.42 11.11
N ILE A 142 34.07 -0.48 11.59
CA ILE A 142 34.52 0.69 12.37
C ILE A 142 34.44 0.31 13.85
N LEU A 143 35.59 0.17 14.52
CA LEU A 143 35.68 -0.04 15.96
C LEU A 143 36.08 1.26 16.66
N ILE A 144 35.28 1.69 17.62
CA ILE A 144 35.57 2.81 18.52
C ILE A 144 35.90 2.24 19.90
N ALA A 145 37.12 2.51 20.37
CA ALA A 145 37.64 2.08 21.68
C ALA A 145 38.49 3.21 22.29
N VAL A 146 37.86 4.32 22.65
CA VAL A 146 38.48 5.54 23.19
C VAL A 146 38.60 5.43 24.72
N PRO A 147 39.82 5.43 25.29
CA PRO A 147 40.02 5.20 26.73
C PRO A 147 39.24 6.19 27.62
N GLU A 148 38.75 5.73 28.78
CA GLU A 148 37.97 6.53 29.76
C GLU A 148 38.62 7.86 30.18
N THR A 149 39.94 8.01 30.01
CA THR A 149 40.68 9.24 30.26
C THR A 149 40.49 10.33 29.19
N ASP A 150 39.95 9.99 28.03
CA ASP A 150 39.62 10.93 26.94
C ASP A 150 38.11 11.17 26.92
N THR A 151 37.69 12.28 27.53
CA THR A 151 36.29 12.67 27.71
C THR A 151 35.73 13.51 26.55
N GLY A 152 36.46 13.58 25.43
CA GLY A 152 35.96 14.18 24.20
C GLY A 152 34.87 13.33 23.53
N SER A 153 34.41 13.77 22.36
CA SER A 153 33.44 13.00 21.57
C SER A 153 34.06 12.42 20.30
N VAL A 154 33.55 11.27 19.89
CA VAL A 154 33.83 10.65 18.59
C VAL A 154 32.71 11.04 17.64
N ASP A 155 33.01 11.92 16.70
CA ASP A 155 32.05 12.45 15.74
C ASP A 155 32.26 11.77 14.39
N LEU A 156 31.60 10.61 14.21
CA LEU A 156 31.52 9.94 12.93
C LEU A 156 30.67 10.76 11.96
N LYS A 157 31.20 10.97 10.76
CA LYS A 157 30.49 11.53 9.60
C LYS A 157 30.53 10.50 8.47
N LEU A 158 29.37 10.10 7.95
CA LEU A 158 29.24 9.15 6.86
C LEU A 158 28.73 9.88 5.61
N ASP A 159 29.49 9.85 4.50
CA ASP A 159 29.09 10.47 3.23
C ASP A 159 29.19 9.44 2.07
N GLY A 160 28.05 8.86 1.69
CA GLY A 160 28.00 7.82 0.65
C GLY A 160 28.64 6.48 1.08
N VAL A 161 28.58 6.16 2.38
CA VAL A 161 29.23 4.96 2.96
C VAL A 161 28.41 3.70 2.69
N THR A 162 29.04 2.66 2.15
CA THR A 162 28.44 1.30 2.05
C THR A 162 29.30 0.27 2.75
N MET A 163 28.73 -0.49 3.68
CA MET A 163 29.37 -1.65 4.34
C MET A 163 28.41 -2.84 4.43
N LYS A 164 28.97 -4.05 4.36
CA LYS A 164 28.24 -5.31 4.54
C LYS A 164 29.13 -6.32 5.27
N ASN A 165 28.58 -6.98 6.29
CA ASN A 165 29.19 -8.15 6.95
C ASN A 165 28.34 -9.43 6.73
N SER A 166 28.95 -10.59 6.99
CA SER A 166 28.40 -11.93 6.78
C SER A 166 28.50 -12.84 8.01
N ASP A 167 29.05 -12.34 9.11
CA ASP A 167 29.23 -13.00 10.41
C ASP A 167 28.45 -12.26 11.52
N SER A 168 28.82 -12.40 12.79
CA SER A 168 28.24 -11.62 13.90
C SER A 168 28.93 -10.28 14.17
N THR A 169 29.87 -9.85 13.32
CA THR A 169 30.63 -8.62 13.52
C THR A 169 29.79 -7.39 13.15
N PRO A 170 29.62 -6.40 14.06
CA PRO A 170 28.95 -5.14 13.71
C PRO A 170 29.75 -4.32 12.70
N CYS A 171 29.07 -3.70 11.73
CA CYS A 171 29.67 -2.73 10.81
C CYS A 171 30.19 -1.49 11.56
N ILE A 172 29.50 -1.09 12.64
CA ILE A 172 29.97 -0.08 13.60
C ILE A 172 29.86 -0.68 15.00
N MET A 173 30.99 -0.70 15.71
CA MET A 173 31.12 -1.21 17.08
C MET A 173 31.68 -0.11 17.97
N VAL A 174 30.93 0.33 18.98
CA VAL A 174 31.45 1.17 20.06
C VAL A 174 31.73 0.26 21.26
N GLU A 175 32.99 -0.07 21.47
CA GLU A 175 33.45 -0.84 22.63
C GLU A 175 33.53 0.05 23.88
N ASN A 176 34.01 1.28 23.71
CA ASN A 176 34.02 2.33 24.74
C ASN A 176 34.25 3.72 24.11
N ALA A 177 33.43 4.70 24.49
CA ALA A 177 33.64 6.15 24.25
C ALA A 177 32.60 7.00 25.01
N GLU A 178 33.07 7.97 25.80
CA GLU A 178 32.26 8.91 26.60
C GLU A 178 31.08 9.55 25.83
N LYS A 179 31.26 9.88 24.53
CA LYS A 179 30.19 10.40 23.64
C LYS A 179 30.41 9.96 22.19
N THR A 180 29.58 9.06 21.66
CA THR A 180 29.58 8.74 20.22
C THR A 180 28.47 9.48 19.47
N LYS A 181 28.83 10.19 18.40
CA LYS A 181 27.88 10.84 17.49
C LYS A 181 28.02 10.28 16.08
N ILE A 182 26.90 10.03 15.41
CA ILE A 182 26.84 9.68 13.98
C ILE A 182 26.07 10.77 13.23
N THR A 183 26.72 11.36 12.23
CA THR A 183 26.15 12.32 11.29
C THR A 183 26.24 11.74 9.89
N PHE A 184 25.22 11.89 9.05
CA PHE A 184 25.23 11.27 7.72
C PHE A 184 24.67 12.17 6.60
N THR A 185 25.34 12.12 5.45
CA THR A 185 25.05 12.84 4.20
C THR A 185 25.09 11.89 3.01
N GLY A 186 24.49 12.27 1.88
CA GLY A 186 24.28 11.35 0.76
C GLY A 186 23.35 10.19 1.13
N THR A 187 23.59 8.99 0.58
CA THR A 187 22.89 7.76 0.95
C THR A 187 23.92 6.75 1.46
N ASN A 188 23.68 6.22 2.66
CA ASN A 188 24.59 5.32 3.35
C ASN A 188 23.88 4.01 3.61
N SER A 189 24.52 2.87 3.36
CA SER A 189 23.92 1.55 3.57
C SER A 189 24.82 0.66 4.42
N LEU A 190 24.27 0.14 5.52
CA LEU A 190 24.94 -0.79 6.43
C LEU A 190 24.13 -2.08 6.48
N SER A 191 24.78 -3.24 6.34
CA SER A 191 24.05 -4.51 6.34
C SER A 191 24.80 -5.66 6.99
N ASN A 192 24.05 -6.61 7.53
CA ASN A 192 24.56 -7.92 7.90
C ASN A 192 23.67 -9.01 7.30
N THR A 193 24.27 -10.02 6.67
CA THR A 193 23.55 -11.18 6.10
C THR A 193 23.94 -12.50 6.76
N SER A 194 24.27 -12.49 8.05
CA SER A 194 24.38 -13.68 8.87
C SER A 194 23.01 -14.09 9.41
N ASP A 195 22.66 -15.35 9.16
CA ASP A 195 21.47 -15.98 9.74
C ASP A 195 21.66 -16.33 11.23
N ILE A 196 22.89 -16.17 11.77
CA ILE A 196 23.24 -16.53 13.14
C ILE A 196 22.77 -15.44 14.11
N ALA A 197 21.74 -15.77 14.89
CA ALA A 197 21.29 -15.03 16.05
C ALA A 197 22.25 -15.24 17.25
N GLU A 198 23.40 -14.57 17.24
CA GLU A 198 24.19 -14.40 18.46
C GLU A 198 23.56 -13.30 19.34
N ASP A 199 23.56 -13.51 20.66
CA ASP A 199 22.85 -12.62 21.58
C ASP A 199 23.48 -11.20 21.59
N GLU A 200 22.61 -10.19 21.59
CA GLU A 200 22.94 -8.75 21.46
C GLU A 200 23.70 -8.32 20.17
N SER A 201 23.88 -9.22 19.20
CA SER A 201 24.47 -8.93 17.88
C SER A 201 23.63 -7.96 17.04
N ALA A 202 24.31 -7.04 16.34
CA ALA A 202 23.66 -5.96 15.60
C ALA A 202 24.52 -5.41 14.44
N VAL A 203 23.88 -4.75 13.47
CA VAL A 203 24.61 -4.00 12.41
C VAL A 203 25.37 -2.80 13.00
N ILE A 204 24.76 -2.10 13.95
CA ILE A 204 25.41 -1.11 14.82
C ILE A 204 25.26 -1.58 16.27
N HIS A 205 26.36 -1.82 16.99
CA HIS A 205 26.36 -2.14 18.42
C HIS A 205 27.15 -1.07 19.18
N ALA A 206 26.63 -0.62 20.33
CA ALA A 206 27.31 0.35 21.18
C ALA A 206 27.23 0.02 22.67
N LYS A 207 28.38 -0.03 23.35
CA LYS A 207 28.44 -0.22 24.81
C LYS A 207 28.19 1.07 25.59
N ASP A 208 28.43 2.22 24.96
CA ASP A 208 28.13 3.55 25.47
C ASP A 208 27.08 4.28 24.61
N ASP A 209 26.69 5.48 25.04
CA ASP A 209 25.70 6.35 24.40
C ASP A 209 25.99 6.60 22.91
N ILE A 210 24.94 6.45 22.09
CA ILE A 210 24.98 6.69 20.65
C ILE A 210 23.94 7.71 20.21
N THR A 211 24.39 8.76 19.52
CA THR A 211 23.54 9.88 19.07
C THR A 211 23.60 10.07 17.56
N PHE A 212 22.48 9.84 16.86
CA PHE A 212 22.31 10.23 15.45
C PHE A 212 21.95 11.72 15.40
N THR A 213 22.77 12.56 14.78
CA THR A 213 22.70 14.01 15.00
C THR A 213 21.72 14.75 14.09
N LYS A 214 21.24 15.91 14.57
CA LYS A 214 20.45 16.89 13.80
C LYS A 214 21.14 17.51 12.60
N ASN A 215 22.43 17.22 12.40
CA ASN A 215 23.19 17.69 11.24
C ASN A 215 23.15 16.66 10.09
N SER A 216 22.55 15.49 10.30
CA SER A 216 22.33 14.50 9.24
C SER A 216 21.30 15.01 8.24
N THR A 217 21.68 15.03 6.95
CA THR A 217 20.82 15.47 5.83
C THR A 217 20.69 14.42 4.73
N GLY A 218 21.32 13.25 4.92
CA GLY A 218 21.22 12.09 4.03
C GLY A 218 20.30 10.99 4.54
N THR A 219 20.39 9.83 3.90
CA THR A 219 19.80 8.56 4.38
C THR A 219 20.84 7.66 5.05
N LEU A 220 20.39 6.86 6.01
CA LEU A 220 21.11 5.72 6.58
C LEU A 220 20.19 4.50 6.56
N ASP A 221 20.48 3.58 5.66
CA ASP A 221 19.65 2.41 5.35
C ASP A 221 20.30 1.14 5.93
N ILE A 222 19.67 0.56 6.96
CA ILE A 222 20.15 -0.58 7.73
C ILE A 222 19.35 -1.84 7.36
N THR A 223 20.02 -2.93 7.01
CA THR A 223 19.35 -4.20 6.63
C THR A 223 20.00 -5.41 7.31
N THR A 224 19.18 -6.25 7.93
CA THR A 224 19.62 -7.44 8.69
C THR A 224 18.63 -8.60 8.55
N GLY A 225 19.13 -9.82 8.70
CA GLY A 225 18.32 -11.04 8.85
C GLY A 225 17.97 -11.28 10.33
N SER A 226 18.63 -12.26 10.94
CA SER A 226 18.39 -12.73 12.31
C SER A 226 18.96 -11.85 13.44
N GLN A 227 19.61 -10.73 13.12
CA GLN A 227 20.32 -9.86 14.08
C GLN A 227 19.62 -8.50 14.25
N LEU A 228 19.95 -7.78 15.32
CA LEU A 228 19.37 -6.46 15.60
C LEU A 228 19.82 -5.41 14.56
N GLY A 229 19.00 -4.40 14.31
CA GLY A 229 19.44 -3.25 13.49
C GLY A 229 20.45 -2.39 14.24
N ILE A 230 20.02 -1.85 15.39
CA ILE A 230 20.83 -1.05 16.31
C ILE A 230 20.68 -1.60 17.73
N SER A 231 21.80 -1.86 18.41
CA SER A 231 21.87 -2.34 19.79
C SER A 231 22.70 -1.39 20.66
N CYS A 232 22.22 -1.05 21.86
CA CYS A 232 22.96 -0.20 22.81
C CYS A 232 22.83 -0.63 24.28
N ASN A 233 23.92 -0.53 25.04
CA ASN A 233 23.92 -0.82 26.48
C ASN A 233 23.55 0.37 27.38
N ASN A 234 23.60 1.59 26.85
CA ASN A 234 23.10 2.82 27.47
C ASN A 234 22.04 3.45 26.54
N ASP A 235 22.10 4.76 26.26
CA ASP A 235 21.03 5.48 25.54
C ASP A 235 21.22 5.56 24.02
N ILE A 236 20.11 5.47 23.28
CA ILE A 236 20.04 5.74 21.84
C ILE A 236 19.26 7.04 21.62
N ARG A 237 19.83 8.00 20.88
CA ARG A 237 19.19 9.31 20.65
C ARG A 237 19.14 9.64 19.15
N PHE A 238 17.94 9.63 18.57
CA PHE A 238 17.66 10.02 17.20
C PHE A 238 17.26 11.49 17.15
N ASN A 239 18.16 12.35 16.66
CA ASN A 239 17.98 13.80 16.63
C ASN A 239 17.96 14.37 15.21
N GLY A 240 17.93 13.55 14.15
CA GLY A 240 17.82 14.02 12.77
C GLY A 240 18.28 13.04 11.69
N GLY A 241 18.13 13.45 10.43
CA GLY A 241 18.35 12.63 9.24
C GLY A 241 17.18 11.69 8.91
N THR A 242 17.32 10.92 7.83
CA THR A 242 16.39 9.83 7.49
C THR A 242 17.06 8.48 7.74
N ILE A 243 16.44 7.63 8.55
CA ILE A 243 16.95 6.29 8.88
C ILE A 243 15.90 5.25 8.49
N SER A 244 16.31 4.27 7.70
CA SER A 244 15.50 3.10 7.34
C SER A 244 16.08 1.88 8.03
N ILE A 245 15.28 1.06 8.71
CA ILE A 245 15.74 -0.19 9.32
C ILE A 245 14.84 -1.34 8.86
N THR A 246 15.45 -2.43 8.38
CA THR A 246 14.74 -3.65 8.01
C THR A 246 15.39 -4.86 8.67
N THR A 247 14.64 -5.55 9.53
CA THR A 247 14.96 -6.90 10.05
C THR A 247 14.00 -7.91 9.41
N ASP A 248 14.42 -9.17 9.19
CA ASP A 248 13.78 -10.17 8.28
C ASP A 248 12.30 -9.92 7.94
N SER A 249 12.06 -9.05 6.95
CA SER A 249 10.71 -8.54 6.65
C SER A 249 9.81 -9.57 5.96
N ALA A 250 10.39 -10.72 5.57
CA ALA A 250 9.66 -11.90 5.11
C ALA A 250 9.14 -12.76 6.26
N ASN A 251 9.66 -12.58 7.48
CA ASN A 251 9.30 -13.34 8.69
C ASN A 251 9.52 -14.86 8.49
N THR A 252 10.66 -15.19 7.87
CA THR A 252 11.03 -16.55 7.40
C THR A 252 12.07 -17.24 8.27
N GLY A 253 12.88 -16.47 9.01
CA GLY A 253 13.80 -16.99 10.01
C GLY A 253 13.09 -17.40 11.30
N THR A 254 13.73 -18.26 12.10
CA THR A 254 13.23 -18.66 13.41
C THR A 254 13.50 -17.63 14.52
N ASN A 255 14.25 -16.56 14.23
CA ASN A 255 14.54 -15.48 15.17
C ASN A 255 13.96 -14.14 14.69
N LYS A 256 12.91 -13.67 15.36
CA LYS A 256 12.31 -12.34 15.15
C LYS A 256 13.18 -11.26 15.79
N ALA A 257 14.08 -10.63 15.03
CA ALA A 257 15.02 -9.64 15.56
C ALA A 257 14.40 -8.24 15.69
N ASP A 258 14.66 -7.56 16.82
CA ASP A 258 14.24 -6.17 17.08
C ASP A 258 15.05 -5.18 16.21
N ALA A 259 14.41 -4.13 15.69
CA ALA A 259 15.09 -3.14 14.84
C ALA A 259 15.98 -2.18 15.63
N VAL A 260 15.50 -1.68 16.77
CA VAL A 260 16.28 -0.84 17.70
C VAL A 260 16.07 -1.33 19.13
N LYS A 261 17.15 -1.69 19.82
CA LYS A 261 17.13 -2.17 21.20
C LYS A 261 18.17 -1.46 22.07
N ALA A 262 17.72 -0.79 23.11
CA ALA A 262 18.57 -0.24 24.16
C ALA A 262 18.37 -0.95 25.50
N LYS A 263 19.36 -0.85 26.38
CA LYS A 263 19.20 -1.08 27.83
C LYS A 263 18.92 0.23 28.58
N GLY A 264 19.43 1.36 28.12
CA GLY A 264 19.01 2.70 28.56
C GLY A 264 17.81 3.22 27.77
N THR A 265 17.61 4.53 27.75
CA THR A 265 16.49 5.18 27.08
C THR A 265 16.66 5.22 25.56
N VAL A 266 15.58 4.96 24.81
CA VAL A 266 15.51 5.25 23.36
C VAL A 266 14.73 6.54 23.15
N SER A 267 15.33 7.56 22.53
CA SER A 267 14.64 8.82 22.24
C SER A 267 14.60 9.17 20.75
N LEU A 268 13.45 9.66 20.28
CA LEU A 268 13.26 10.28 18.98
C LEU A 268 12.83 11.74 19.17
N ASN A 269 13.71 12.66 18.79
CA ASN A 269 13.55 14.09 19.03
C ASN A 269 13.39 14.89 17.74
N ASP A 270 13.99 14.44 16.64
CA ASP A 270 13.81 15.00 15.29
C ASP A 270 14.30 13.99 14.22
N GLY A 271 13.99 14.24 12.95
CA GLY A 271 14.30 13.35 11.82
C GLY A 271 13.19 12.38 11.47
N MET A 272 13.47 11.46 10.54
CA MET A 272 12.53 10.44 10.06
C MET A 272 13.11 9.04 10.33
N LEU A 273 12.36 8.21 11.04
CA LEU A 273 12.74 6.82 11.33
C LEU A 273 11.65 5.87 10.80
N THR A 274 12.01 5.07 9.79
CA THR A 274 11.14 4.08 9.16
C THR A 274 11.64 2.68 9.47
N ILE A 275 10.76 1.81 9.97
CA ILE A 275 11.11 0.46 10.44
C ILE A 275 10.13 -0.56 9.83
N ASP A 276 10.68 -1.62 9.24
CA ASP A 276 9.97 -2.88 8.99
C ASP A 276 10.73 -4.01 9.71
N SER A 277 10.17 -4.51 10.82
CA SER A 277 10.82 -5.41 11.77
C SER A 277 10.07 -6.74 11.91
N ALA A 278 10.83 -7.84 11.99
CA ALA A 278 10.33 -9.15 12.38
C ALA A 278 10.03 -9.26 13.87
N GLY A 279 10.83 -8.62 14.72
CA GLY A 279 10.62 -8.47 16.17
C GLY A 279 10.01 -7.12 16.50
N ASP A 280 10.56 -6.46 17.52
CA ASP A 280 10.10 -5.13 17.95
C ASP A 280 10.62 -4.02 17.04
N GLY A 281 9.93 -2.87 17.05
CA GLY A 281 10.35 -1.66 16.36
C GLY A 281 11.38 -0.86 17.18
N LEU A 282 10.87 -0.08 18.14
CA LEU A 282 11.68 0.62 19.14
C LEU A 282 11.55 -0.05 20.51
N LYS A 283 12.68 -0.35 21.16
CA LYS A 283 12.71 -1.08 22.42
C LYS A 283 13.70 -0.50 23.43
N SER A 284 13.23 -0.14 24.62
CA SER A 284 14.07 -0.12 25.82
C SER A 284 13.77 -1.32 26.69
N SER A 285 14.82 -1.98 27.18
CA SER A 285 14.76 -3.21 27.97
C SER A 285 15.03 -3.02 29.47
N LYS A 286 15.23 -1.77 29.93
CA LYS A 286 15.30 -1.42 31.37
C LYS A 286 14.80 0.00 31.72
N ASP A 287 14.48 0.82 30.73
CA ASP A 287 14.24 2.26 30.90
C ASP A 287 13.15 2.77 29.91
N ASN A 288 13.09 4.09 29.68
CA ASN A 288 12.04 4.74 28.90
C ASN A 288 12.18 4.57 27.38
N VAL A 289 11.07 4.85 26.68
CA VAL A 289 11.10 5.30 25.28
C VAL A 289 10.41 6.65 25.16
N GLU A 290 11.08 7.63 24.56
CA GLU A 290 10.66 9.03 24.56
C GLU A 290 10.58 9.60 23.13
N ILE A 291 9.37 9.92 22.68
CA ILE A 291 9.11 10.53 21.38
C ILE A 291 8.68 11.99 21.61
N THR A 292 9.57 12.93 21.26
CA THR A 292 9.36 14.37 21.47
C THR A 292 9.23 15.15 20.16
N GLY A 293 9.59 14.53 19.02
CA GLY A 293 9.52 15.14 17.69
C GLY A 293 9.80 14.14 16.57
N GLY A 294 10.08 14.66 15.37
CA GLY A 294 10.35 13.85 14.18
C GLY A 294 9.14 13.08 13.63
N THR A 295 9.41 12.11 12.77
CA THR A 295 8.44 11.18 12.17
C THR A 295 8.87 9.74 12.45
N LEU A 296 7.97 8.93 13.02
CA LEU A 296 8.17 7.51 13.31
C LEU A 296 7.16 6.67 12.52
N THR A 297 7.64 5.76 11.68
CA THR A 297 6.80 4.84 10.89
C THR A 297 7.27 3.41 11.11
N VAL A 298 6.51 2.62 11.88
CA VAL A 298 6.89 1.27 12.30
C VAL A 298 5.88 0.23 11.85
N LYS A 299 6.37 -0.79 11.14
CA LYS A 299 5.77 -2.12 11.02
C LYS A 299 6.60 -3.08 11.88
N ALA A 300 6.00 -3.73 12.86
CA ALA A 300 6.68 -4.68 13.75
C ALA A 300 5.96 -6.04 13.81
N GLY A 301 6.73 -7.11 13.97
CA GLY A 301 6.25 -8.48 14.17
C GLY A 301 6.20 -8.91 15.65
N ASN A 302 6.35 -7.98 16.58
CA ASN A 302 5.84 -8.05 17.95
C ASN A 302 5.41 -6.62 18.39
N ASP A 303 6.20 -5.91 19.20
CA ASP A 303 5.84 -4.58 19.73
C ASP A 303 6.36 -3.47 18.81
N ALA A 304 5.50 -2.57 18.31
CA ALA A 304 5.98 -1.45 17.49
C ALA A 304 6.78 -0.42 18.31
N VAL A 305 6.36 -0.13 19.54
CA VAL A 305 7.14 0.63 20.52
C VAL A 305 6.97 0.01 21.92
N GLN A 306 8.08 -0.40 22.55
CA GLN A 306 8.13 -1.01 23.87
C GLN A 306 9.13 -0.29 24.80
N ALA A 307 8.64 0.17 25.95
CA ALA A 307 9.48 0.67 27.05
C ALA A 307 9.38 -0.25 28.27
N GLU A 308 10.40 -0.36 29.10
CA GLU A 308 10.28 -1.09 30.38
C GLU A 308 9.47 -0.22 31.35
N THR A 309 9.96 1.00 31.61
CA THR A 309 9.46 1.88 32.67
C THR A 309 8.36 2.85 32.20
N THR A 310 8.61 3.64 31.15
CA THR A 310 7.63 4.61 30.62
C THR A 310 7.80 4.81 29.13
N LEU A 311 6.69 4.77 28.39
CA LEU A 311 6.61 5.20 27.00
C LEU A 311 5.95 6.58 26.95
N VAL A 312 6.69 7.62 26.55
CA VAL A 312 6.20 9.00 26.46
C VAL A 312 6.12 9.44 25.00
N ILE A 313 4.95 9.90 24.56
CA ILE A 313 4.77 10.61 23.28
C ILE A 313 4.28 12.02 23.58
N SER A 314 5.18 13.00 23.41
CA SER A 314 4.92 14.42 23.66
C SER A 314 4.96 15.28 22.38
N GLY A 315 5.29 14.67 21.24
CA GLY A 315 5.35 15.34 19.94
C GLY A 315 5.61 14.37 18.80
N GLY A 316 5.90 14.92 17.63
CA GLY A 316 6.19 14.15 16.40
C GLY A 316 4.95 13.65 15.64
N ASP A 317 5.20 12.94 14.56
CA ASP A 317 4.21 12.23 13.75
C ASP A 317 4.48 10.72 13.78
N VAL A 318 3.56 9.94 14.36
CA VAL A 318 3.76 8.54 14.74
C VAL A 318 2.73 7.63 14.06
N THR A 319 3.23 6.58 13.41
CA THR A 319 2.46 5.44 12.90
C THR A 319 3.11 4.16 13.43
N ALA A 320 2.51 3.51 14.44
CA ALA A 320 3.07 2.36 15.15
C ALA A 320 2.19 1.10 14.98
N CYS A 321 2.46 0.30 13.96
CA CYS A 321 1.70 -0.92 13.62
C CYS A 321 2.45 -2.19 14.04
N GLY A 322 2.15 -2.75 15.21
CA GLY A 322 2.75 -3.99 15.71
C GLY A 322 1.80 -5.19 15.64
N ASP A 323 2.18 -6.32 16.23
CA ASP A 323 1.18 -7.24 16.80
C ASP A 323 0.56 -6.54 18.04
N ARG A 324 1.36 -5.71 18.73
CA ARG A 324 0.92 -4.67 19.69
C ARG A 324 1.52 -3.31 19.35
N GLY A 325 0.72 -2.25 19.42
CA GLY A 325 1.09 -0.91 18.95
C GLY A 325 2.06 -0.17 19.89
N LEU A 326 1.62 0.10 21.12
CA LEU A 326 2.40 0.76 22.16
C LEU A 326 2.35 -0.11 23.42
N ARG A 327 3.50 -0.36 24.06
CA ARG A 327 3.61 -1.24 25.24
C ARG A 327 4.56 -0.67 26.29
N SER A 328 4.18 -0.76 27.55
CA SER A 328 5.10 -0.60 28.69
C SER A 328 4.63 -1.41 29.90
N GLU A 329 5.56 -1.95 30.69
CA GLU A 329 5.23 -2.59 31.97
C GLU A 329 4.79 -1.53 33.01
N GLY A 330 5.32 -0.30 32.88
CA GLY A 330 4.86 0.88 33.62
C GLY A 330 3.75 1.64 32.90
N THR A 331 4.03 2.84 32.38
CA THR A 331 3.00 3.77 31.86
C THR A 331 3.18 4.11 30.39
N VAL A 332 2.08 4.24 29.64
CA VAL A 332 2.05 4.84 28.31
C VAL A 332 1.39 6.23 28.42
N ALA A 333 2.14 7.30 28.14
CA ALA A 333 1.71 8.68 28.28
C ALA A 333 1.72 9.41 26.93
N ILE A 334 0.55 9.86 26.47
CA ILE A 334 0.40 10.64 25.23
C ILE A 334 0.00 12.07 25.59
N THR A 335 0.95 13.00 25.55
CA THR A 335 0.76 14.42 25.86
C THR A 335 0.88 15.34 24.64
N GLY A 336 1.23 14.80 23.47
CA GLY A 336 1.28 15.55 22.23
C GLY A 336 1.58 14.69 21.00
N GLY A 337 1.64 15.33 19.82
CA GLY A 337 1.97 14.69 18.54
C GLY A 337 0.76 14.15 17.77
N THR A 338 0.96 13.72 16.53
CA THR A 338 -0.07 13.05 15.72
C THR A 338 0.19 11.56 15.74
N VAL A 339 -0.67 10.77 16.37
CA VAL A 339 -0.42 9.36 16.69
C VAL A 339 -1.51 8.47 16.10
N LEU A 340 -1.11 7.51 15.27
CA LEU A 340 -1.82 6.25 15.07
C LEU A 340 -0.96 5.12 15.63
N ALA A 341 -1.49 4.33 16.55
CA ALA A 341 -0.91 3.04 16.90
C ALA A 341 -1.96 1.94 16.74
N THR A 342 -1.58 0.81 16.14
CA THR A 342 -2.49 -0.30 15.86
C THR A 342 -1.92 -1.65 16.30
N ALA A 343 -2.79 -2.53 16.76
CA ALA A 343 -2.46 -3.87 17.24
C ALA A 343 -3.43 -4.92 16.70
N THR A 344 -2.99 -6.17 16.66
CA THR A 344 -3.81 -7.36 16.38
C THR A 344 -4.20 -8.10 17.65
N ASP A 345 -3.31 -8.13 18.65
CA ASP A 345 -3.35 -9.11 19.73
C ASP A 345 -4.04 -8.59 21.00
N GLU A 346 -3.72 -7.37 21.43
CA GLU A 346 -4.32 -6.72 22.60
C GLU A 346 -4.37 -5.19 22.46
N GLN A 347 -5.33 -4.58 23.17
CA GLN A 347 -5.46 -3.12 23.31
C GLN A 347 -4.27 -2.54 24.12
N CYS A 348 -3.91 -1.29 23.85
CA CYS A 348 -2.87 -0.62 24.63
C CYS A 348 -3.28 -0.46 26.11
N ALA A 349 -2.47 -1.01 27.02
CA ALA A 349 -2.66 -0.94 28.47
C ALA A 349 -1.95 0.27 29.10
N ASN A 350 -2.29 0.57 30.36
CA ASN A 350 -1.65 1.59 31.20
C ASN A 350 -1.54 2.98 30.56
N MET A 351 -2.53 3.35 29.74
CA MET A 351 -2.58 4.62 29.02
C MET A 351 -2.99 5.81 29.89
N THR A 352 -2.40 6.97 29.59
CA THR A 352 -2.76 8.30 30.13
C THR A 352 -2.63 9.37 29.04
N SER A 353 -3.47 10.41 29.04
CA SER A 353 -3.36 11.49 28.04
C SER A 353 -3.83 12.87 28.56
N SER A 354 -3.18 13.35 29.63
CA SER A 354 -3.55 14.55 30.39
C SER A 354 -3.62 15.86 29.59
N ASP A 355 -2.89 15.96 28.48
CA ASP A 355 -2.66 17.21 27.76
C ASP A 355 -3.16 17.18 26.31
N GLN A 356 -3.45 15.99 25.75
CA GLN A 356 -3.98 15.84 24.39
C GLN A 356 -5.02 14.71 24.33
N ALA A 357 -6.13 14.94 23.62
CA ALA A 357 -7.23 13.99 23.59
C ALA A 357 -6.91 12.73 22.76
N CYS A 358 -7.36 11.57 23.25
CA CYS A 358 -7.26 10.28 22.57
C CYS A 358 -8.63 9.72 22.19
N ILE A 359 -8.65 8.86 21.17
CA ILE A 359 -9.71 7.89 20.89
C ILE A 359 -9.05 6.51 20.91
N VAL A 360 -9.68 5.54 21.59
CA VAL A 360 -9.19 4.17 21.72
C VAL A 360 -10.28 3.22 21.24
N LEU A 361 -9.98 2.38 20.25
CA LEU A 361 -10.95 1.54 19.54
C LEU A 361 -10.60 0.06 19.69
N ASP A 362 -11.62 -0.74 19.97
CA ASP A 362 -11.61 -2.21 19.93
C ASP A 362 -12.68 -2.66 18.91
N LEU A 363 -12.21 -3.16 17.76
CA LEU A 363 -13.03 -3.42 16.58
C LEU A 363 -13.56 -4.86 16.58
N THR A 364 -14.84 -5.04 16.24
CA THR A 364 -15.49 -6.37 16.24
C THR A 364 -14.85 -7.36 15.26
N LYS A 365 -14.26 -6.85 14.16
CA LYS A 365 -13.44 -7.63 13.22
C LYS A 365 -12.03 -7.06 13.09
N GLU A 366 -11.10 -7.89 12.66
CA GLU A 366 -9.79 -7.48 12.19
C GLU A 366 -9.89 -6.86 10.79
N TRP A 367 -9.31 -5.68 10.62
CA TRP A 367 -9.24 -4.96 9.36
C TRP A 367 -7.93 -5.26 8.64
N SER A 368 -8.01 -5.41 7.32
CA SER A 368 -6.84 -5.59 6.44
C SER A 368 -5.78 -4.48 6.59
N LYS A 369 -4.51 -4.79 6.29
CA LYS A 369 -3.48 -3.76 6.02
C LYS A 369 -3.95 -2.86 4.86
N ASN A 370 -3.43 -1.63 4.77
CA ASN A 370 -3.83 -0.62 3.78
C ASN A 370 -5.29 -0.11 3.96
N ASN A 371 -5.97 -0.49 5.04
CA ASN A 371 -7.22 0.14 5.46
C ASN A 371 -6.88 1.31 6.41
N PRO A 372 -6.95 2.58 5.97
CA PRO A 372 -6.61 3.71 6.82
C PRO A 372 -7.60 3.86 7.98
N VAL A 373 -7.11 4.47 9.07
CA VAL A 373 -7.94 4.97 10.18
C VAL A 373 -8.08 6.47 10.00
N ALA A 374 -9.33 6.94 9.93
CA ALA A 374 -9.65 8.34 9.69
C ALA A 374 -10.81 8.85 10.55
N LEU A 375 -10.81 10.15 10.84
CA LEU A 375 -11.80 10.83 11.68
C LEU A 375 -12.32 12.08 10.97
N THR A 376 -13.64 12.25 10.91
CA THR A 376 -14.28 13.51 10.47
C THR A 376 -14.96 14.20 11.64
N ASP A 377 -14.85 15.53 11.70
CA ASP A 377 -15.62 16.32 12.66
C ASP A 377 -17.12 16.44 12.28
N GLY A 378 -17.92 17.07 13.13
CA GLY A 378 -19.36 17.28 12.93
C GLY A 378 -19.75 18.17 11.74
N SER A 379 -18.80 18.66 10.95
CA SER A 379 -19.05 19.31 9.64
C SER A 379 -18.76 18.40 8.44
N GLY A 380 -18.29 17.17 8.68
CA GLY A 380 -17.84 16.23 7.64
C GLY A 380 -16.37 16.42 7.23
N LYS A 381 -15.66 17.41 7.80
CA LYS A 381 -14.25 17.65 7.48
C LYS A 381 -13.36 16.58 8.13
N THR A 382 -12.51 15.92 7.33
CA THR A 382 -11.42 15.08 7.85
C THR A 382 -10.48 15.91 8.74
N VAL A 383 -10.25 15.44 9.96
CA VAL A 383 -9.32 16.03 10.95
C VAL A 383 -8.18 15.09 11.32
N PHE A 384 -8.26 13.83 10.90
CA PHE A 384 -7.20 12.83 11.04
C PHE A 384 -7.35 11.78 9.93
N GLU A 385 -6.27 11.39 9.29
CA GLU A 385 -6.20 10.22 8.41
C GLU A 385 -4.77 9.69 8.41
N LYS A 386 -4.58 8.40 8.75
CA LYS A 386 -3.30 7.69 8.66
C LYS A 386 -3.52 6.27 8.15
N ASN A 387 -2.65 5.81 7.26
CA ASN A 387 -2.72 4.46 6.71
C ASN A 387 -2.05 3.42 7.62
N THR A 388 -2.44 2.15 7.48
CA THR A 388 -2.03 1.03 8.33
C THR A 388 -1.10 0.06 7.61
N LEU A 389 0.03 -0.27 8.24
CA LEU A 389 1.10 -1.07 7.63
C LEU A 389 0.89 -2.59 7.79
N LYS A 390 -0.02 -2.97 8.70
CA LYS A 390 -0.42 -4.34 9.05
C LYS A 390 -1.94 -4.42 9.20
N LYS A 391 -2.46 -5.65 9.28
CA LYS A 391 -3.81 -5.93 9.77
C LYS A 391 -3.96 -5.46 11.23
N TYR A 392 -5.16 -5.12 11.68
CA TYR A 392 -5.40 -4.59 13.03
C TYR A 392 -6.82 -4.81 13.55
N ARG A 393 -6.94 -4.98 14.87
CA ARG A 393 -8.21 -5.00 15.63
C ARG A 393 -8.33 -3.81 16.58
N TYR A 394 -7.20 -3.35 17.12
CA TYR A 394 -7.16 -2.24 18.07
C TYR A 394 -6.49 -1.03 17.43
N ALA A 395 -7.01 0.16 17.73
CA ALA A 395 -6.39 1.42 17.31
C ALA A 395 -6.42 2.47 18.42
N VAL A 396 -5.27 3.10 18.66
CA VAL A 396 -5.11 4.31 19.47
C VAL A 396 -4.88 5.47 18.50
N ILE A 397 -5.70 6.51 18.64
CA ILE A 397 -5.63 7.73 17.84
C ILE A 397 -5.47 8.94 18.76
N SER A 398 -4.49 9.79 18.50
CA SER A 398 -4.38 11.11 19.14
C SER A 398 -3.85 12.15 18.14
N SER A 399 -4.28 13.40 18.27
CA SER A 399 -3.82 14.51 17.43
C SER A 399 -4.15 15.86 18.09
N PRO A 400 -3.36 16.91 17.87
CA PRO A 400 -3.65 18.26 18.36
C PRO A 400 -4.95 18.86 17.78
N ASP A 401 -5.48 18.33 16.67
CA ASP A 401 -6.79 18.73 16.13
C ASP A 401 -7.98 18.10 16.91
N LEU A 402 -7.75 17.07 17.74
CA LEU A 402 -8.78 16.42 18.54
C LEU A 402 -9.10 17.21 19.81
N LYS A 403 -10.31 17.73 19.85
CA LYS A 403 -10.89 18.44 21.01
C LYS A 403 -11.53 17.44 21.97
N SER A 404 -11.12 17.47 23.23
CA SER A 404 -11.70 16.65 24.30
C SER A 404 -13.20 16.92 24.47
N GLY A 405 -13.99 15.86 24.62
CA GLY A 405 -15.45 15.87 24.72
C GLY A 405 -16.21 16.00 23.40
N ALA A 406 -15.54 16.33 22.29
CA ALA A 406 -16.17 16.39 20.97
C ALA A 406 -16.31 14.99 20.35
N ALA A 407 -17.38 14.79 19.55
CA ALA A 407 -17.66 13.56 18.84
C ALA A 407 -17.16 13.62 17.38
N TYR A 408 -16.81 12.46 16.84
CA TYR A 408 -16.29 12.29 15.48
C TYR A 408 -16.95 11.06 14.82
N SER A 409 -17.19 11.11 13.51
CA SER A 409 -17.41 9.87 12.75
C SER A 409 -16.06 9.23 12.48
N VAL A 410 -15.97 7.93 12.75
CA VAL A 410 -14.75 7.13 12.67
C VAL A 410 -14.83 6.22 11.47
N TYR A 411 -13.75 6.11 10.71
CA TYR A 411 -13.68 5.28 9.52
C TYR A 411 -12.46 4.35 9.59
N ALA A 412 -12.68 3.07 9.29
CA ALA A 412 -11.65 2.08 9.06
C ALA A 412 -11.80 1.60 7.60
N GLY A 413 -10.71 1.56 6.83
CA GLY A 413 -10.79 1.19 5.40
C GLY A 413 -11.65 2.14 4.56
N GLY A 414 -11.82 3.39 5.02
CA GLY A 414 -12.75 4.35 4.42
C GLY A 414 -14.24 4.09 4.71
N ILE A 415 -14.57 3.09 5.54
CA ILE A 415 -15.94 2.68 5.88
C ILE A 415 -16.26 3.11 7.32
N GLU A 416 -17.41 3.74 7.54
CA GLU A 416 -17.80 4.27 8.85
C GLU A 416 -18.07 3.14 9.85
N VAL A 417 -17.39 3.19 11.00
CA VAL A 417 -17.55 2.25 12.12
C VAL A 417 -18.18 2.97 13.32
N LYS A 418 -19.02 2.25 14.09
CA LYS A 418 -19.79 2.83 15.20
C LYS A 418 -19.73 1.94 16.43
N ALA A 419 -19.64 2.59 17.59
CA ALA A 419 -19.81 1.98 18.90
C ALA A 419 -21.28 2.06 19.35
N SER A 420 -21.56 1.56 20.56
CA SER A 420 -22.87 1.69 21.22
C SER A 420 -23.25 3.14 21.62
N SER A 421 -22.36 4.11 21.46
CA SER A 421 -22.57 5.55 21.70
C SER A 421 -21.63 6.41 20.84
N ASP A 422 -21.85 7.73 20.77
CA ASP A 422 -21.00 8.61 19.95
C ASP A 422 -19.52 8.51 20.38
N ILE A 423 -18.64 8.19 19.42
CA ILE A 423 -17.21 8.11 19.67
C ILE A 423 -16.65 9.52 19.86
N LYS A 424 -16.19 9.80 21.09
CA LYS A 424 -15.67 11.10 21.54
C LYS A 424 -14.21 10.98 21.93
N ALA A 425 -13.43 12.00 21.56
CA ALA A 425 -12.05 12.11 22.03
C ALA A 425 -12.01 12.60 23.48
N GLY A 426 -11.08 12.12 24.28
CA GLY A 426 -10.94 12.48 25.70
C GLY A 426 -9.75 11.79 26.36
N GLU A 427 -9.89 11.46 27.65
CA GLU A 427 -8.97 10.53 28.33
C GLU A 427 -9.05 9.12 27.72
N PRO A 428 -8.01 8.28 27.83
CA PRO A 428 -7.98 6.97 27.18
C PRO A 428 -9.04 6.04 27.78
N THR A 429 -10.06 5.72 26.98
CA THR A 429 -11.10 4.74 27.32
C THR A 429 -11.50 4.03 26.03
N ALA A 430 -11.43 2.70 26.03
CA ALA A 430 -11.75 1.91 24.85
C ALA A 430 -13.26 1.93 24.56
N TYR A 431 -13.61 2.27 23.33
CA TYR A 431 -14.90 1.93 22.75
C TYR A 431 -14.81 0.47 22.29
N THR A 432 -15.65 -0.41 22.85
CA THR A 432 -15.79 -1.81 22.45
C THR A 432 -16.87 -1.98 21.39
N ASP A 433 -16.88 -3.16 20.76
CA ASP A 433 -17.92 -3.58 19.81
C ASP A 433 -18.05 -2.62 18.61
N VAL A 434 -16.92 -2.00 18.22
CA VAL A 434 -16.88 -0.98 17.18
C VAL A 434 -16.90 -1.65 15.82
N ASN A 435 -17.98 -1.48 15.06
CA ASN A 435 -18.20 -2.23 13.82
C ASN A 435 -18.82 -1.37 12.70
N ASN A 436 -18.62 -1.78 11.46
CA ASN A 436 -19.39 -1.30 10.31
C ASN A 436 -20.73 -2.05 10.21
N ASN A 437 -21.57 -1.63 9.28
CA ASN A 437 -22.77 -2.35 8.84
C ASN A 437 -23.05 -2.02 7.36
N PHE A 438 -24.01 -2.70 6.75
CA PHE A 438 -24.27 -2.57 5.30
C PHE A 438 -24.72 -1.16 4.85
N LYS A 439 -25.08 -0.27 5.79
CA LYS A 439 -25.46 1.13 5.56
C LYS A 439 -24.42 2.15 6.03
N SER A 440 -23.19 1.72 6.35
CA SER A 440 -22.10 2.61 6.75
C SER A 440 -21.79 3.67 5.67
N SER A 441 -21.51 4.90 6.12
CA SER A 441 -21.00 5.98 5.27
C SER A 441 -19.60 5.66 4.76
N LEU A 442 -19.18 6.23 3.63
CA LEU A 442 -17.89 5.92 2.99
C LEU A 442 -17.11 7.22 2.67
N LEU A 443 -15.82 7.30 3.01
CA LEU A 443 -15.00 8.48 2.71
C LEU A 443 -14.75 8.68 1.21
N TYR A 444 -14.76 7.59 0.44
CA TYR A 444 -14.70 7.63 -1.02
C TYR A 444 -16.09 7.78 -1.69
N SER A 445 -17.16 8.05 -0.92
CA SER A 445 -18.53 8.17 -1.49
C SER A 445 -18.68 9.33 -2.48
N ASP A 446 -17.92 10.42 -2.32
CA ASP A 446 -17.94 11.56 -3.23
C ASP A 446 -17.59 11.17 -4.68
N LEU A 447 -16.70 10.19 -4.89
CA LEU A 447 -16.35 9.65 -6.22
C LEU A 447 -17.51 8.87 -6.88
N PHE A 448 -18.52 8.54 -6.10
CA PHE A 448 -19.73 7.87 -6.53
C PHE A 448 -20.97 8.74 -6.30
N ASP A 449 -20.81 10.07 -6.27
CA ASP A 449 -21.92 10.98 -6.49
C ASP A 449 -22.54 10.74 -7.88
N ARG A 450 -23.85 10.94 -7.97
CA ARG A 450 -24.63 10.77 -9.19
C ARG A 450 -25.37 12.05 -9.59
N SER A 451 -25.04 13.18 -8.94
CA SER A 451 -25.46 14.52 -9.36
C SER A 451 -24.57 15.13 -10.46
N SER A 452 -23.38 14.57 -10.67
CA SER A 452 -22.36 15.06 -11.61
C SER A 452 -21.67 13.94 -12.42
N VAL A 453 -20.75 14.31 -13.30
CA VAL A 453 -19.85 13.39 -14.03
C VAL A 453 -18.42 13.69 -13.59
N HIS A 454 -17.74 12.69 -13.03
CA HIS A 454 -16.38 12.81 -12.48
C HIS A 454 -15.30 12.94 -13.56
N ARG A 455 -14.17 13.54 -13.22
CA ARG A 455 -12.95 13.52 -14.03
C ARG A 455 -11.96 12.50 -13.45
N ILE A 456 -11.69 11.43 -14.19
CA ILE A 456 -10.55 10.55 -13.92
C ILE A 456 -9.53 10.73 -15.03
N GLU A 457 -8.36 11.26 -14.69
CA GLU A 457 -7.24 11.41 -15.62
C GLU A 457 -6.17 10.37 -15.34
N VAL A 458 -5.71 9.69 -16.39
CA VAL A 458 -4.61 8.73 -16.35
C VAL A 458 -3.41 9.34 -17.06
N GLU A 459 -2.27 9.36 -16.36
CA GLU A 459 -0.99 9.82 -16.90
C GLU A 459 -0.06 8.61 -17.09
N MET A 460 0.27 8.32 -18.35
CA MET A 460 0.99 7.13 -18.75
C MET A 460 1.77 7.36 -20.05
N LYS A 461 3.04 6.97 -20.08
CA LYS A 461 3.93 7.18 -21.23
C LYS A 461 3.68 6.17 -22.36
N ASP A 462 3.68 4.88 -22.03
CA ASP A 462 3.71 3.79 -23.01
C ASP A 462 2.31 3.21 -23.31
N TRP A 463 1.31 4.10 -23.42
CA TRP A 463 -0.11 3.75 -23.59
C TRP A 463 -0.39 2.83 -24.79
N ASP A 464 0.20 3.14 -25.94
CA ASP A 464 -0.01 2.37 -27.18
C ASP A 464 0.53 0.93 -27.06
N ASN A 465 1.62 0.73 -26.31
CA ASN A 465 2.15 -0.60 -26.01
C ASN A 465 1.23 -1.37 -25.06
N PHE A 466 0.68 -0.70 -24.04
CA PHE A 466 -0.31 -1.30 -23.13
C PHE A 466 -1.56 -1.77 -23.90
N LEU A 467 -2.11 -0.97 -24.82
CA LEU A 467 -3.26 -1.39 -25.62
C LEU A 467 -2.95 -2.54 -26.59
N ALA A 468 -1.72 -2.62 -27.11
CA ALA A 468 -1.29 -3.76 -27.92
C ALA A 468 -1.34 -5.10 -27.17
N HIS A 469 -1.17 -5.06 -25.84
CA HIS A 469 -1.24 -6.21 -24.91
C HIS A 469 -2.61 -6.30 -24.18
N SER A 470 -3.65 -5.66 -24.74
CA SER A 470 -5.00 -5.59 -24.15
C SER A 470 -5.65 -6.94 -23.82
N GLN A 471 -5.23 -8.03 -24.48
CA GLN A 471 -5.80 -9.37 -24.26
C GLN A 471 -5.15 -10.13 -23.09
N ASP A 472 -4.01 -9.66 -22.60
CA ASP A 472 -3.23 -10.37 -21.57
C ASP A 472 -3.73 -10.08 -20.13
N GLU A 473 -4.60 -9.07 -19.96
CA GLU A 473 -5.09 -8.53 -18.68
C GLU A 473 -3.98 -8.19 -17.65
N GLU A 474 -2.75 -7.91 -18.10
CA GLU A 474 -1.66 -7.46 -17.24
C GLU A 474 -1.83 -6.00 -16.80
N TYR A 475 -1.36 -5.68 -15.59
CA TYR A 475 -1.31 -4.31 -15.08
C TYR A 475 -0.03 -3.60 -15.54
N TYR A 476 -0.17 -2.33 -15.91
CA TYR A 476 0.90 -1.40 -16.24
C TYR A 476 0.90 -0.21 -15.27
N PRO A 477 2.06 0.39 -14.95
CA PRO A 477 2.14 1.55 -14.05
C PRO A 477 1.64 2.84 -14.71
N CYS A 478 0.89 3.62 -13.93
CA CYS A 478 0.37 4.93 -14.29
C CYS A 478 0.19 5.81 -13.04
N ASP A 479 0.13 7.13 -13.24
CA ASP A 479 -0.42 8.03 -12.24
C ASP A 479 -1.89 8.31 -12.57
N VAL A 480 -2.69 8.57 -11.55
CA VAL A 480 -4.14 8.82 -11.69
C VAL A 480 -4.51 10.09 -10.94
N VAL A 481 -5.35 10.94 -11.53
CA VAL A 481 -5.89 12.13 -10.88
C VAL A 481 -7.41 12.05 -10.89
N ILE A 482 -8.01 12.01 -9.69
CA ILE A 482 -9.45 11.86 -9.46
C ILE A 482 -9.99 13.19 -8.97
N ASP A 483 -10.77 13.89 -9.82
CA ASP A 483 -11.35 15.22 -9.57
C ASP A 483 -10.36 16.31 -9.09
N GLY A 484 -9.05 16.07 -9.26
CA GLY A 484 -7.95 16.95 -8.85
C GLY A 484 -6.99 16.31 -7.83
N GLU A 485 -7.39 15.23 -7.15
CA GLU A 485 -6.56 14.49 -6.19
C GLU A 485 -5.67 13.47 -6.91
N ARG A 486 -4.33 13.59 -6.78
CA ARG A 486 -3.35 12.72 -7.44
C ARG A 486 -3.01 11.48 -6.61
N ILE A 487 -2.96 10.34 -7.29
CA ILE A 487 -2.50 9.04 -6.80
C ILE A 487 -1.40 8.55 -7.75
N GLU A 488 -0.15 8.57 -7.29
CA GLU A 488 1.01 8.15 -8.11
C GLU A 488 1.24 6.63 -8.06
N ASN A 489 1.81 6.06 -9.12
CA ASN A 489 2.22 4.64 -9.20
C ASN A 489 1.09 3.63 -8.96
N ALA A 490 -0.12 3.93 -9.43
CA ALA A 490 -1.22 2.99 -9.52
C ALA A 490 -1.03 2.03 -10.71
N GLY A 491 -1.76 0.92 -10.72
CA GLY A 491 -1.80 -0.01 -11.85
C GLY A 491 -3.08 0.08 -12.66
N ILE A 492 -2.98 0.31 -13.97
CA ILE A 492 -4.10 0.18 -14.92
C ILE A 492 -4.00 -1.12 -15.71
N ARG A 493 -5.15 -1.76 -15.97
CA ARG A 493 -5.26 -2.85 -16.95
C ARG A 493 -6.57 -2.80 -17.73
N THR A 494 -6.62 -3.46 -18.88
CA THR A 494 -7.88 -3.82 -19.56
C THR A 494 -8.67 -4.85 -18.75
N LYS A 495 -10.00 -4.92 -18.93
CA LYS A 495 -10.86 -5.93 -18.29
C LYS A 495 -12.01 -6.46 -19.15
N GLY A 496 -12.37 -7.69 -18.86
CA GLY A 496 -13.64 -8.31 -19.26
C GLY A 496 -13.47 -9.34 -20.38
N HIS A 497 -14.47 -10.20 -20.56
CA HIS A 497 -14.42 -11.23 -21.58
C HIS A 497 -14.85 -10.66 -22.95
N SER A 498 -16.15 -10.67 -23.26
CA SER A 498 -16.71 -10.15 -24.51
C SER A 498 -16.34 -8.69 -24.78
N SER A 499 -16.44 -7.81 -23.77
CA SER A 499 -16.20 -6.37 -23.88
C SER A 499 -14.72 -5.97 -24.06
N ASN A 500 -13.80 -6.93 -23.98
CA ASN A 500 -12.38 -6.76 -24.33
C ASN A 500 -12.11 -7.40 -25.71
N MET A 501 -12.48 -8.67 -25.87
CA MET A 501 -12.30 -9.46 -27.09
C MET A 501 -12.90 -8.78 -28.33
N PHE A 502 -14.14 -8.29 -28.27
CA PHE A 502 -14.79 -7.67 -29.44
C PHE A 502 -14.25 -6.28 -29.77
N VAL A 503 -13.74 -5.52 -28.77
CA VAL A 503 -13.05 -4.24 -28.99
C VAL A 503 -11.77 -4.46 -29.79
N TYR A 504 -10.97 -5.45 -29.38
CA TYR A 504 -9.75 -5.87 -30.10
C TYR A 504 -10.05 -6.40 -31.50
N GLN A 505 -11.00 -7.35 -31.65
CA GLN A 505 -11.36 -7.92 -32.96
C GLN A 505 -11.89 -6.87 -33.96
N ALA A 506 -12.52 -5.80 -33.47
CA ALA A 506 -13.03 -4.71 -34.30
C ALA A 506 -11.99 -3.59 -34.58
N GLY A 507 -10.76 -3.70 -34.07
CA GLY A 507 -9.72 -2.68 -34.22
C GLY A 507 -10.09 -1.34 -33.57
N LYS A 508 -10.66 -1.39 -32.36
CA LYS A 508 -11.03 -0.22 -31.54
C LYS A 508 -10.19 -0.16 -30.27
N ASP A 509 -10.18 1.01 -29.62
CA ASP A 509 -9.36 1.31 -28.44
C ASP A 509 -10.17 1.71 -27.19
N LYS A 510 -11.51 1.77 -27.25
CA LYS A 510 -12.39 1.97 -26.08
C LYS A 510 -12.55 0.69 -25.25
N TYR A 511 -11.47 0.20 -24.67
CA TYR A 511 -11.52 -0.91 -23.71
C TYR A 511 -12.22 -0.51 -22.41
N SER A 512 -12.75 -1.49 -21.67
CA SER A 512 -13.04 -1.30 -20.24
C SER A 512 -11.72 -1.44 -19.45
N PHE A 513 -11.55 -0.66 -18.39
CA PHE A 513 -10.34 -0.67 -17.57
C PHE A 513 -10.60 -1.04 -16.10
N ARG A 514 -9.59 -1.56 -15.42
CA ARG A 514 -9.45 -1.52 -13.96
C ARG A 514 -8.28 -0.62 -13.60
N ILE A 515 -8.46 0.18 -12.56
CA ILE A 515 -7.40 0.96 -11.93
C ILE A 515 -7.30 0.47 -10.49
N LYS A 516 -6.13 -0.06 -10.12
CA LYS A 516 -5.83 -0.62 -8.80
C LYS A 516 -4.71 0.17 -8.14
N PHE A 517 -5.04 0.89 -7.07
CA PHE A 517 -4.16 1.88 -6.45
C PHE A 517 -3.02 1.22 -5.66
N ASP A 518 -3.25 0.04 -5.06
CA ASP A 518 -2.26 -0.70 -4.27
C ASP A 518 -1.36 -1.64 -5.09
N LYS A 519 -1.44 -1.57 -6.43
CA LYS A 519 -0.84 -2.59 -7.33
C LYS A 519 0.69 -2.65 -7.27
N TYR A 520 1.36 -1.52 -7.15
CA TYR A 520 2.83 -1.41 -7.06
C TYR A 520 3.32 -0.84 -5.73
N ASP A 521 2.40 -0.31 -4.90
CA ASP A 521 2.65 0.11 -3.53
C ASP A 521 1.53 -0.45 -2.65
N LYS A 522 1.86 -1.45 -1.84
CA LYS A 522 0.94 -2.16 -0.93
C LYS A 522 0.28 -1.26 0.13
N TYR A 523 0.65 0.02 0.21
CA TYR A 523 0.12 1.01 1.16
C TYR A 523 -0.46 2.26 0.46
N LYS A 524 -0.86 2.16 -0.82
CA LYS A 524 -1.66 3.19 -1.51
C LYS A 524 -3.13 2.79 -1.65
N ASN A 525 -4.01 3.75 -1.46
CA ASN A 525 -5.46 3.66 -1.64
C ASN A 525 -6.02 5.07 -1.90
N TYR A 526 -7.30 5.16 -2.28
CA TYR A 526 -8.04 6.42 -2.37
C TYR A 526 -9.08 6.47 -1.25
N LYS A 527 -8.76 7.11 -0.12
CA LYS A 527 -9.65 7.26 1.05
C LYS A 527 -10.23 5.91 1.54
N GLY A 528 -9.42 4.83 1.45
CA GLY A 528 -9.78 3.44 1.73
C GLY A 528 -10.16 2.57 0.52
N LEU A 529 -10.43 3.16 -0.64
CA LEU A 529 -10.74 2.43 -1.88
C LEU A 529 -9.48 1.89 -2.55
N THR A 530 -9.46 0.61 -2.91
CA THR A 530 -8.28 -0.07 -3.50
C THR A 530 -8.35 -0.27 -5.01
N GLU A 531 -9.54 -0.47 -5.59
CA GLU A 531 -9.71 -0.75 -7.03
C GLU A 531 -11.05 -0.25 -7.59
N ILE A 532 -11.02 0.34 -8.79
CA ILE A 532 -12.19 0.83 -9.54
C ILE A 532 -12.23 0.25 -10.96
N CYS A 533 -13.44 0.22 -11.54
CA CYS A 533 -13.71 -0.12 -12.92
C CYS A 533 -14.16 1.10 -13.72
N LEU A 534 -13.68 1.18 -14.97
CA LEU A 534 -14.19 2.04 -16.02
C LEU A 534 -14.87 1.14 -17.07
N ASN A 535 -16.19 1.07 -17.06
CA ASN A 535 -16.98 0.20 -17.95
C ASN A 535 -17.38 0.94 -19.24
N ASN A 536 -17.04 0.35 -20.39
CA ASN A 536 -17.03 1.02 -21.71
C ASN A 536 -18.39 1.13 -22.43
N PHE A 537 -19.50 0.75 -21.80
CA PHE A 537 -20.84 0.67 -22.43
C PHE A 537 -20.90 -0.26 -23.67
N TYR A 538 -20.16 -1.37 -23.65
CA TYR A 538 -20.23 -2.37 -24.73
C TYR A 538 -21.68 -2.86 -24.93
N SER A 539 -22.19 -2.75 -26.17
CA SER A 539 -23.58 -3.00 -26.57
C SER A 539 -24.66 -2.08 -25.97
N ASP A 540 -24.32 -0.98 -25.28
CA ASP A 540 -25.33 -0.04 -24.74
C ASP A 540 -25.21 1.38 -25.33
N PRO A 541 -26.04 1.77 -26.33
CA PRO A 541 -26.08 3.14 -26.83
C PRO A 541 -26.77 4.13 -25.89
N SER A 542 -27.48 3.68 -24.85
CA SER A 542 -28.11 4.59 -23.89
C SER A 542 -27.14 5.09 -22.82
N CYS A 543 -26.05 4.35 -22.58
CA CYS A 543 -25.14 4.49 -21.44
C CYS A 543 -25.82 4.42 -20.06
N MET A 544 -27.04 3.88 -19.95
CA MET A 544 -27.85 3.89 -18.72
C MET A 544 -28.24 2.50 -18.19
N ARG A 545 -27.99 1.42 -18.94
CA ARG A 545 -28.54 0.08 -18.59
C ARG A 545 -28.07 -0.43 -17.23
N ASP A 546 -26.77 -0.33 -16.95
CA ASP A 546 -26.22 -0.63 -15.63
C ASP A 546 -26.80 0.29 -14.54
N ILE A 547 -26.76 1.61 -14.74
CA ILE A 547 -27.08 2.56 -13.68
C ILE A 547 -28.56 2.53 -13.27
N LEU A 548 -29.47 2.21 -14.21
CA LEU A 548 -30.90 2.01 -13.94
C LEU A 548 -31.16 0.73 -13.13
N CYS A 549 -30.30 -0.29 -13.22
CA CYS A 549 -30.37 -1.44 -12.32
C CYS A 549 -29.83 -1.08 -10.93
N TYR A 550 -28.71 -0.36 -10.86
CA TYR A 550 -28.12 0.07 -9.59
C TYR A 550 -29.00 1.06 -8.81
N ASP A 551 -29.72 1.96 -9.49
CA ASP A 551 -30.75 2.84 -8.89
C ASP A 551 -31.70 2.08 -7.96
N VAL A 552 -32.28 0.98 -8.45
CA VAL A 552 -33.27 0.20 -7.68
C VAL A 552 -32.65 -0.85 -6.77
N MET A 553 -31.39 -1.24 -7.00
CA MET A 553 -30.62 -1.94 -5.95
C MET A 553 -30.43 -1.04 -4.73
N TYR A 554 -30.13 0.25 -4.92
CA TYR A 554 -29.97 1.19 -3.81
C TYR A 554 -31.31 1.53 -3.14
N ASP A 555 -32.39 1.77 -3.90
CA ASP A 555 -33.75 2.04 -3.37
C ASP A 555 -34.29 0.87 -2.52
N LEU A 556 -33.94 -0.37 -2.85
CA LEU A 556 -34.33 -1.56 -2.11
C LEU A 556 -33.50 -1.84 -0.85
N ASP A 557 -32.45 -1.08 -0.54
CA ASP A 557 -31.38 -1.51 0.39
C ASP A 557 -30.82 -2.90 0.01
N ALA A 558 -30.48 -3.12 -1.27
CA ALA A 558 -29.84 -4.33 -1.75
C ALA A 558 -28.31 -4.13 -1.87
N LEU A 559 -27.54 -5.23 -1.79
CA LEU A 559 -26.08 -5.15 -1.79
C LEU A 559 -25.57 -5.04 -3.24
N ALA A 560 -24.71 -4.06 -3.50
CA ALA A 560 -24.17 -3.74 -4.81
C ALA A 560 -22.90 -2.88 -4.68
N PRO A 561 -22.02 -2.84 -5.70
CA PRO A 561 -20.99 -1.81 -5.81
C PRO A 561 -21.60 -0.42 -5.94
N LYS A 562 -20.86 0.61 -5.53
CA LYS A 562 -21.14 2.02 -5.83
C LYS A 562 -20.83 2.32 -7.30
N THR A 563 -21.65 3.17 -7.92
CA THR A 563 -21.54 3.54 -9.34
C THR A 563 -21.82 5.01 -9.60
N SER A 564 -21.18 5.57 -10.61
CA SER A 564 -21.32 6.94 -11.10
C SER A 564 -20.89 7.02 -12.57
N TYR A 565 -20.74 8.23 -13.11
CA TYR A 565 -20.25 8.46 -14.47
C TYR A 565 -18.92 9.21 -14.45
N THR A 566 -18.06 8.97 -15.44
CA THR A 566 -16.80 9.72 -15.57
C THR A 566 -16.38 9.96 -17.02
N ASP A 567 -15.86 11.15 -17.28
CA ASP A 567 -14.98 11.38 -18.43
C ASP A 567 -13.57 10.92 -18.07
N MET A 568 -13.08 9.89 -18.77
CA MET A 568 -11.69 9.49 -18.66
C MET A 568 -10.81 10.41 -19.53
N TYR A 569 -9.76 10.97 -18.94
CA TYR A 569 -8.70 11.69 -19.65
C TYR A 569 -7.42 10.84 -19.71
N LEU A 570 -6.64 11.01 -20.78
CA LEU A 570 -5.32 10.44 -20.97
C LEU A 570 -4.34 11.56 -21.31
N ASN A 571 -3.34 11.79 -20.47
CA ASN A 571 -2.28 12.80 -20.68
C ASN A 571 -2.83 14.17 -21.15
N GLY A 572 -3.76 14.76 -20.41
CA GLY A 572 -4.39 16.06 -20.68
C GLY A 572 -5.57 16.06 -21.66
N LYS A 573 -5.90 14.93 -22.31
CA LYS A 573 -6.90 14.88 -23.40
C LYS A 573 -8.05 13.94 -23.05
N LEU A 574 -9.29 14.31 -23.39
CA LEU A 574 -10.45 13.42 -23.24
C LEU A 574 -10.20 12.12 -24.02
N TYR A 575 -10.20 11.00 -23.30
CA TYR A 575 -10.02 9.67 -23.87
C TYR A 575 -11.37 9.12 -24.34
N SER A 576 -12.33 8.98 -23.42
CA SER A 576 -13.70 8.54 -23.68
C SER A 576 -14.59 8.68 -22.43
N PHE A 577 -15.91 8.56 -22.59
CA PHE A 577 -16.89 8.59 -21.51
C PHE A 577 -17.18 7.17 -20.96
N TYR A 578 -17.29 7.01 -19.64
CA TYR A 578 -17.37 5.71 -18.95
C TYR A 578 -18.40 5.67 -17.81
N LEU A 579 -18.92 4.47 -17.53
CA LEU A 579 -19.52 4.17 -16.22
C LEU A 579 -18.39 3.88 -15.23
N LEU A 580 -18.36 4.62 -14.13
CA LEU A 580 -17.45 4.41 -13.02
C LEU A 580 -18.10 3.47 -11.99
N CYS A 581 -17.34 2.48 -11.49
CA CYS A 581 -17.85 1.46 -10.59
C CYS A 581 -16.78 1.01 -9.57
N GLU A 582 -17.17 0.87 -8.30
CA GLU A 582 -16.39 0.17 -7.27
C GLU A 582 -16.15 -1.29 -7.72
N GLN A 583 -14.91 -1.76 -7.80
CA GLN A 583 -14.66 -3.15 -8.21
C GLN A 583 -15.00 -4.13 -7.08
N PRO A 584 -15.93 -5.10 -7.26
CA PRO A 584 -16.21 -6.09 -6.23
C PRO A 584 -15.00 -7.00 -6.00
N GLY A 585 -14.50 -6.97 -4.78
CA GLY A 585 -13.19 -7.45 -4.36
C GLY A 585 -12.91 -6.94 -2.95
N THR A 586 -11.64 -6.67 -2.62
CA THR A 586 -11.21 -6.32 -1.26
C THR A 586 -12.05 -5.24 -0.58
N THR A 587 -12.13 -4.01 -1.12
CA THR A 587 -12.89 -2.92 -0.47
C THR A 587 -14.40 -3.20 -0.37
N LEU A 588 -15.00 -3.89 -1.36
CA LEU A 588 -16.45 -4.19 -1.31
C LEU A 588 -16.79 -5.28 -0.29
N GLY A 589 -15.97 -6.33 -0.20
CA GLY A 589 -16.09 -7.34 0.86
C GLY A 589 -15.85 -6.71 2.22
N GLU A 590 -14.74 -5.98 2.40
CA GLU A 590 -14.43 -5.26 3.64
C GLU A 590 -15.55 -4.28 4.08
N ARG A 591 -16.32 -3.72 3.13
CA ARG A 591 -17.48 -2.85 3.37
C ARG A 591 -18.72 -3.59 3.89
N TYR A 592 -18.94 -4.84 3.48
CA TYR A 592 -20.09 -5.65 3.90
C TYR A 592 -19.76 -6.62 5.04
N ALA A 593 -18.55 -7.15 5.11
CA ALA A 593 -18.02 -7.92 6.21
C ALA A 593 -18.21 -7.24 7.56
N THR A 594 -18.95 -7.87 8.47
CA THR A 594 -19.18 -7.46 9.87
C THR A 594 -18.53 -8.41 10.88
N SER A 595 -17.88 -9.47 10.41
CA SER A 595 -17.21 -10.50 11.22
C SER A 595 -15.87 -10.93 10.57
N ASP A 596 -15.01 -11.62 11.34
CA ASP A 596 -13.69 -12.10 10.88
C ASP A 596 -13.76 -13.23 9.85
N ASP A 597 -14.86 -14.01 9.86
CA ASP A 597 -15.12 -15.14 8.98
C ASP A 597 -15.80 -14.73 7.65
N ALA A 598 -15.88 -13.42 7.36
CA ALA A 598 -16.57 -12.92 6.18
C ALA A 598 -15.84 -13.24 4.86
N VAL A 599 -16.60 -13.64 3.84
CA VAL A 599 -16.07 -14.08 2.53
C VAL A 599 -16.94 -13.55 1.39
N LEU A 600 -16.30 -12.85 0.43
CA LEU A 600 -16.93 -12.44 -0.83
C LEU A 600 -16.62 -13.47 -1.91
N TYR A 601 -17.65 -14.15 -2.42
CA TYR A 601 -17.56 -15.07 -3.55
C TYR A 601 -18.06 -14.39 -4.83
N LYS A 602 -17.40 -14.66 -5.96
CA LYS A 602 -17.92 -14.38 -7.30
C LYS A 602 -18.50 -15.66 -7.91
N ALA A 603 -19.71 -15.58 -8.47
CA ALA A 603 -20.20 -16.60 -9.42
C ALA A 603 -19.47 -16.42 -10.76
N ALA A 604 -18.62 -17.37 -11.12
CA ALA A 604 -17.58 -17.20 -12.13
C ALA A 604 -17.56 -18.30 -13.20
N ASP A 605 -16.75 -18.09 -14.23
CA ASP A 605 -16.44 -19.10 -15.24
C ASP A 605 -15.11 -19.77 -14.90
N VAL A 606 -15.17 -20.94 -14.27
CA VAL A 606 -13.97 -21.69 -13.86
C VAL A 606 -13.85 -22.95 -14.71
N GLY A 607 -13.05 -22.84 -15.78
CA GLY A 607 -12.80 -23.94 -16.71
C GLY A 607 -13.89 -24.14 -17.76
N ASN A 608 -14.47 -23.05 -18.27
CA ASN A 608 -15.55 -23.01 -19.28
C ASN A 608 -16.85 -23.65 -18.75
N SER A 609 -17.27 -23.21 -17.56
CA SER A 609 -18.33 -23.80 -16.73
C SER A 609 -19.06 -22.74 -15.90
N TYR A 610 -20.11 -22.13 -16.49
CA TYR A 610 -20.93 -21.06 -15.89
C TYR A 610 -21.90 -21.50 -14.77
N ASP A 611 -21.88 -22.78 -14.36
CA ASP A 611 -22.93 -23.37 -13.54
C ASP A 611 -22.85 -22.96 -12.06
N CYS A 612 -23.32 -21.78 -11.68
CA CYS A 612 -23.51 -21.37 -10.28
C CYS A 612 -24.98 -21.54 -9.83
N THR A 613 -25.67 -22.59 -10.30
CA THR A 613 -27.12 -22.76 -10.12
C THR A 613 -27.59 -23.20 -8.72
N PHE A 614 -26.67 -23.55 -7.82
CA PHE A 614 -26.93 -24.22 -6.53
C PHE A 614 -27.75 -25.52 -6.60
N ARG A 615 -27.89 -26.18 -7.76
CA ARG A 615 -28.46 -27.54 -7.83
C ARG A 615 -27.53 -28.56 -7.17
N SER A 616 -28.05 -29.71 -6.74
CA SER A 616 -27.23 -30.74 -6.06
C SER A 616 -26.03 -31.26 -6.88
N SER A 617 -26.10 -31.21 -8.22
CA SER A 617 -25.01 -31.57 -9.14
C SER A 617 -24.06 -30.42 -9.50
N MET A 618 -24.25 -29.23 -8.92
CA MET A 618 -23.37 -28.08 -9.11
C MET A 618 -21.98 -28.36 -8.52
N LYS A 619 -20.93 -28.03 -9.27
CA LYS A 619 -19.56 -28.01 -8.75
C LYS A 619 -19.33 -26.74 -7.94
N LEU A 620 -18.74 -26.87 -6.75
CA LEU A 620 -18.43 -25.71 -5.91
C LEU A 620 -17.43 -24.77 -6.59
N ASN A 621 -16.42 -25.33 -7.26
CA ASN A 621 -15.31 -24.60 -7.86
C ASN A 621 -15.69 -23.66 -9.04
N ASN A 622 -16.98 -23.52 -9.38
CA ASN A 622 -17.46 -22.45 -10.26
C ASN A 622 -17.55 -21.10 -9.51
N PHE A 623 -17.41 -21.09 -8.19
CA PHE A 623 -17.24 -19.88 -7.39
C PHE A 623 -15.76 -19.58 -7.12
N GLU A 624 -15.42 -18.29 -7.11
CA GLU A 624 -14.08 -17.79 -6.79
C GLU A 624 -14.14 -16.88 -5.55
N VAL A 625 -13.30 -17.11 -4.55
CA VAL A 625 -13.11 -16.18 -3.41
C VAL A 625 -12.44 -14.89 -3.90
N LYS A 626 -12.90 -13.73 -3.40
CA LYS A 626 -12.43 -12.36 -3.76
C LYS A 626 -12.14 -11.45 -2.56
N PHE A 627 -12.63 -11.81 -1.38
CA PHE A 627 -12.28 -11.29 -0.05
C PHE A 627 -12.55 -12.42 0.95
N GLY A 628 -11.88 -12.44 2.11
CA GLY A 628 -11.95 -13.55 3.07
C GLY A 628 -11.16 -14.80 2.65
N THR A 629 -11.35 -15.91 3.37
CA THR A 629 -10.69 -17.21 3.11
C THR A 629 -11.67 -18.38 3.25
N ASP A 630 -11.88 -19.16 2.18
CA ASP A 630 -12.64 -20.41 2.21
C ASP A 630 -12.19 -21.33 1.06
N ASP A 631 -10.99 -21.91 1.18
CA ASP A 631 -10.34 -22.73 0.15
C ASP A 631 -11.14 -24.00 -0.22
N GLU A 632 -12.03 -24.45 0.65
CA GLU A 632 -12.90 -25.62 0.46
C GLU A 632 -14.31 -25.25 -0.05
N LEU A 633 -14.64 -23.95 -0.12
CA LEU A 633 -15.95 -23.41 -0.48
C LEU A 633 -17.09 -23.97 0.41
N LYS A 634 -16.82 -24.10 1.71
CA LYS A 634 -17.70 -24.70 2.73
C LYS A 634 -19.05 -24.01 2.82
N HIS A 635 -19.07 -22.68 2.88
CA HIS A 635 -20.33 -21.96 3.05
C HIS A 635 -21.19 -22.05 1.75
N ILE A 636 -20.55 -22.09 0.57
CA ILE A 636 -21.23 -22.34 -0.72
C ILE A 636 -21.78 -23.78 -0.77
N ALA A 637 -21.06 -24.76 -0.20
CA ALA A 637 -21.53 -26.14 -0.09
C ALA A 637 -22.74 -26.25 0.84
N GLU A 638 -22.72 -25.56 1.98
CA GLU A 638 -23.83 -25.52 2.94
C GLU A 638 -25.08 -24.89 2.32
N LEU A 639 -24.98 -23.73 1.65
CA LEU A 639 -26.10 -23.12 0.95
C LEU A 639 -26.69 -24.06 -0.11
N LYS A 640 -25.83 -24.64 -0.97
CA LYS A 640 -26.26 -25.61 -2.00
C LYS A 640 -27.01 -26.79 -1.36
N ASP A 641 -26.49 -27.34 -0.27
CA ASP A 641 -27.13 -28.48 0.40
C ASP A 641 -28.38 -28.08 1.20
N ALA A 642 -28.51 -26.82 1.64
CA ALA A 642 -29.69 -26.30 2.33
C ALA A 642 -30.84 -25.99 1.36
N ILE A 643 -30.58 -25.26 0.27
CA ILE A 643 -31.64 -24.83 -0.66
C ILE A 643 -32.37 -26.00 -1.33
N ASN A 644 -31.66 -27.10 -1.65
CA ASN A 644 -32.27 -28.29 -2.24
C ASN A 644 -33.17 -29.08 -1.24
N LYS A 645 -33.24 -28.67 0.03
CA LYS A 645 -34.14 -29.22 1.06
C LYS A 645 -35.36 -28.32 1.34
N VAL A 646 -35.39 -27.10 0.79
CA VAL A 646 -36.47 -26.12 1.00
C VAL A 646 -37.75 -26.55 0.29
N THR A 647 -38.87 -26.48 1.01
CA THR A 647 -40.22 -26.83 0.53
C THR A 647 -41.25 -25.86 1.11
N SER A 648 -42.45 -25.76 0.53
CA SER A 648 -43.50 -24.83 1.00
C SER A 648 -43.98 -25.05 2.45
N THR A 649 -43.62 -26.16 3.10
CA THR A 649 -43.96 -26.49 4.50
C THR A 649 -42.75 -26.69 5.41
N ASN A 650 -41.55 -26.91 4.85
CA ASN A 650 -40.30 -26.96 5.60
C ASN A 650 -39.26 -26.09 4.87
N TYR A 651 -39.06 -24.87 5.38
CA TYR A 651 -38.21 -23.85 4.76
C TYR A 651 -37.48 -22.95 5.76
N LYS A 652 -38.05 -22.66 6.95
CA LYS A 652 -37.52 -21.65 7.88
C LYS A 652 -36.05 -21.85 8.31
N PHE A 653 -35.53 -23.09 8.29
CA PHE A 653 -34.10 -23.37 8.50
C PHE A 653 -33.16 -22.67 7.48
N ILE A 654 -33.67 -22.21 6.34
CA ILE A 654 -32.87 -21.43 5.36
C ILE A 654 -32.59 -20.01 5.85
N GLU A 655 -33.41 -19.48 6.77
CA GLU A 655 -33.23 -18.13 7.34
C GLU A 655 -32.03 -18.07 8.30
N ASP A 656 -31.53 -19.22 8.75
CA ASP A 656 -30.28 -19.34 9.52
C ASP A 656 -29.04 -19.33 8.60
N ILE A 657 -29.19 -19.64 7.30
CA ILE A 657 -28.10 -19.78 6.33
C ILE A 657 -28.02 -18.57 5.37
N ILE A 658 -29.15 -17.95 5.03
CA ILE A 658 -29.23 -16.80 4.11
C ILE A 658 -30.14 -15.70 4.63
N ASP A 659 -29.84 -14.46 4.25
CA ASP A 659 -30.82 -13.39 4.30
C ASP A 659 -31.76 -13.47 3.09
N VAL A 660 -32.89 -14.13 3.28
CA VAL A 660 -33.93 -14.29 2.25
C VAL A 660 -34.35 -12.94 1.62
N PRO A 661 -34.53 -11.82 2.37
CA PRO A 661 -34.75 -10.50 1.79
C PRO A 661 -33.72 -10.12 0.71
N SER A 662 -32.41 -10.21 0.99
CA SER A 662 -31.32 -9.85 0.08
C SER A 662 -31.39 -10.61 -1.25
N TRP A 663 -31.54 -11.94 -1.19
CA TRP A 663 -31.68 -12.78 -2.39
C TRP A 663 -32.92 -12.42 -3.22
N LEU A 664 -34.07 -12.21 -2.57
CA LEU A 664 -35.31 -11.85 -3.26
C LEU A 664 -35.27 -10.44 -3.88
N LYS A 665 -34.59 -9.47 -3.26
CA LYS A 665 -34.36 -8.14 -3.84
C LYS A 665 -33.55 -8.23 -5.14
N GLY A 666 -32.42 -8.94 -5.11
CA GLY A 666 -31.57 -9.14 -6.29
C GLY A 666 -32.31 -9.85 -7.43
N PHE A 667 -33.03 -10.94 -7.11
CA PHE A 667 -33.86 -11.62 -8.09
C PHE A 667 -35.02 -10.76 -8.63
N ALA A 668 -35.60 -9.86 -7.83
CA ALA A 668 -36.62 -8.91 -8.27
C ALA A 668 -36.04 -7.85 -9.21
N VAL A 669 -34.87 -7.27 -8.94
CA VAL A 669 -34.19 -6.34 -9.86
C VAL A 669 -33.88 -7.02 -11.18
N ASN A 670 -33.28 -8.21 -11.16
CA ASN A 670 -33.00 -8.98 -12.38
C ASN A 670 -34.28 -9.26 -13.18
N ALA A 671 -35.35 -9.69 -12.52
CA ALA A 671 -36.61 -10.03 -13.17
C ALA A 671 -37.38 -8.81 -13.70
N VAL A 672 -37.40 -7.68 -12.99
CA VAL A 672 -38.08 -6.47 -13.48
C VAL A 672 -37.28 -5.81 -14.59
N MET A 673 -35.98 -5.58 -14.39
CA MET A 673 -35.11 -4.87 -15.36
C MET A 673 -34.69 -5.74 -16.55
N GLY A 674 -35.00 -7.04 -16.51
CA GLY A 674 -34.69 -7.99 -17.58
C GLY A 674 -33.21 -8.36 -17.68
N ASN A 675 -32.47 -8.34 -16.57
CA ASN A 675 -31.09 -8.85 -16.56
C ASN A 675 -31.11 -10.39 -16.53
N TYR A 676 -30.87 -11.00 -17.70
CA TYR A 676 -30.87 -12.44 -17.88
C TYR A 676 -29.52 -13.03 -18.30
N ASP A 677 -28.47 -12.21 -18.40
CA ASP A 677 -27.08 -12.69 -18.29
C ASP A 677 -26.71 -12.83 -16.81
N SER A 678 -27.54 -13.58 -16.07
CA SER A 678 -27.57 -13.59 -14.60
C SER A 678 -28.07 -14.95 -14.08
N TYR A 679 -28.22 -15.11 -12.76
CA TYR A 679 -28.91 -16.26 -12.15
C TYR A 679 -30.31 -16.50 -12.74
N ASN A 680 -31.07 -15.43 -13.05
CA ASN A 680 -32.45 -15.50 -13.52
C ASN A 680 -32.60 -16.01 -14.96
N GLY A 681 -31.52 -15.97 -15.76
CA GLY A 681 -31.51 -16.42 -17.15
C GLY A 681 -30.74 -17.72 -17.34
N GLN A 682 -30.38 -18.07 -18.59
CA GLN A 682 -29.86 -19.40 -18.94
C GLN A 682 -28.49 -19.74 -18.35
N MET A 683 -27.63 -18.74 -18.17
CA MET A 683 -26.21 -18.98 -17.90
C MET A 683 -25.87 -19.12 -16.41
N ALA A 684 -26.55 -18.36 -15.53
CA ALA A 684 -26.39 -18.39 -14.07
C ALA A 684 -25.01 -18.01 -13.50
N HIS A 685 -24.41 -16.92 -14.00
CA HIS A 685 -23.25 -16.23 -13.42
C HIS A 685 -23.59 -14.73 -13.20
N ASN A 686 -22.58 -13.85 -13.18
CA ASN A 686 -22.71 -12.38 -13.02
C ASN A 686 -23.45 -11.94 -11.75
N TYR A 687 -23.12 -12.58 -10.64
CA TYR A 687 -23.46 -12.07 -9.31
C TYR A 687 -22.36 -12.44 -8.33
N TYR A 688 -22.41 -11.82 -7.17
CA TYR A 688 -21.53 -12.09 -6.05
C TYR A 688 -22.38 -12.54 -4.85
N VAL A 689 -21.75 -13.21 -3.90
CA VAL A 689 -22.36 -13.63 -2.64
C VAL A 689 -21.43 -13.18 -1.52
N GLU A 690 -21.93 -12.40 -0.58
CA GLU A 690 -21.22 -12.08 0.66
C GLU A 690 -21.67 -13.08 1.72
N TYR A 691 -20.74 -13.74 2.41
CA TYR A 691 -20.98 -14.42 3.68
C TYR A 691 -20.43 -13.56 4.81
N THR A 692 -21.20 -13.32 5.87
CA THR A 692 -20.77 -12.63 7.10
C THR A 692 -21.79 -12.87 8.22
N ASP A 693 -21.38 -12.84 9.48
CA ASP A 693 -22.23 -13.07 10.67
C ASP A 693 -23.15 -14.30 10.53
N GLY A 694 -22.58 -15.41 10.06
CA GLY A 694 -23.27 -16.68 9.85
C GLY A 694 -24.14 -16.79 8.60
N LYS A 695 -24.35 -15.73 7.79
CA LYS A 695 -25.35 -15.72 6.71
C LYS A 695 -24.81 -15.29 5.35
N MET A 696 -25.45 -15.80 4.29
CA MET A 696 -25.21 -15.37 2.90
C MET A 696 -26.21 -14.33 2.38
N TYR A 697 -25.67 -13.33 1.68
CA TYR A 697 -26.36 -12.21 1.06
C TYR A 697 -26.06 -12.16 -0.44
N TYR A 698 -27.05 -11.80 -1.27
CA TYR A 698 -26.86 -11.62 -2.70
C TYR A 698 -26.30 -10.22 -3.02
N VAL A 699 -25.28 -10.16 -3.87
CA VAL A 699 -24.64 -8.92 -4.31
C VAL A 699 -24.77 -8.80 -5.84
N GLY A 700 -25.44 -7.75 -6.31
CA GLY A 700 -25.71 -7.54 -7.75
C GLY A 700 -24.49 -7.06 -8.54
N TRP A 701 -24.35 -7.54 -9.78
CA TRP A 701 -23.21 -7.27 -10.67
C TRP A 701 -23.61 -7.40 -12.16
N ASP A 702 -22.76 -6.89 -13.08
CA ASP A 702 -22.88 -6.89 -14.55
C ASP A 702 -24.34 -6.74 -15.05
N TYR A 703 -24.80 -5.49 -15.11
CA TYR A 703 -26.15 -5.12 -15.55
C TYR A 703 -26.19 -4.58 -16.98
N ASN A 704 -25.06 -4.59 -17.70
CA ASN A 704 -24.92 -4.06 -19.05
C ASN A 704 -25.85 -4.71 -20.09
N LEU A 705 -26.20 -5.99 -19.91
CA LEU A 705 -27.10 -6.73 -20.81
C LEU A 705 -28.60 -6.65 -20.41
N SER A 706 -28.94 -5.86 -19.38
CA SER A 706 -30.32 -5.59 -18.98
C SER A 706 -31.10 -4.71 -19.99
N VAL A 707 -32.38 -4.45 -19.69
CA VAL A 707 -33.26 -3.53 -20.43
C VAL A 707 -33.23 -3.78 -21.95
N GLY A 708 -33.47 -5.04 -22.33
CA GLY A 708 -33.62 -5.51 -23.71
C GLY A 708 -32.34 -5.61 -24.53
N ASN A 709 -31.17 -5.74 -23.89
CA ASN A 709 -29.87 -5.89 -24.55
C ASN A 709 -29.37 -7.34 -24.65
N PHE A 710 -30.07 -8.31 -24.04
CA PHE A 710 -29.66 -9.72 -23.96
C PHE A 710 -30.05 -10.55 -25.21
N MET A 711 -29.60 -10.13 -26.40
CA MET A 711 -29.80 -10.84 -27.70
C MET A 711 -31.23 -11.26 -28.06
N ASP A 712 -32.24 -10.66 -27.43
CA ASP A 712 -33.64 -11.05 -27.52
C ASP A 712 -34.53 -10.01 -28.23
N TYR A 713 -33.92 -8.89 -28.66
CA TYR A 713 -34.58 -7.75 -29.29
C TYR A 713 -35.77 -7.22 -28.47
N GLY A 714 -35.61 -7.21 -27.14
CA GLY A 714 -36.57 -6.69 -26.17
C GLY A 714 -37.65 -7.68 -25.72
N ALA A 715 -37.60 -8.96 -26.14
CA ALA A 715 -38.61 -9.95 -25.77
C ALA A 715 -38.71 -10.21 -24.25
N ALA A 716 -37.65 -9.96 -23.48
CA ALA A 716 -37.63 -9.95 -22.01
C ALA A 716 -38.64 -8.97 -21.38
N ALA A 717 -39.16 -7.99 -22.13
CA ALA A 717 -40.23 -7.12 -21.63
C ALA A 717 -41.49 -7.93 -21.23
N GLU A 718 -41.73 -9.07 -21.88
CA GLU A 718 -42.83 -10.00 -21.58
C GLU A 718 -42.38 -11.29 -20.87
N SER A 719 -41.18 -11.32 -20.29
CA SER A 719 -40.70 -12.46 -19.48
C SER A 719 -41.59 -12.67 -18.24
N ASP A 720 -41.70 -13.91 -17.76
CA ASP A 720 -42.59 -14.23 -16.65
C ASP A 720 -42.09 -13.69 -15.31
N ILE A 721 -42.70 -12.58 -14.86
CA ILE A 721 -42.44 -11.99 -13.56
C ILE A 721 -42.84 -12.90 -12.40
N THR A 722 -43.75 -13.86 -12.59
CA THR A 722 -44.29 -14.69 -11.51
C THR A 722 -43.34 -15.81 -11.07
N THR A 723 -42.55 -16.36 -12.01
CA THR A 723 -41.38 -17.22 -11.73
C THR A 723 -40.06 -16.44 -11.63
N GLY A 724 -40.01 -15.24 -12.20
CA GLY A 724 -38.81 -14.39 -12.25
C GLY A 724 -37.73 -14.85 -13.24
N LEU A 725 -38.02 -15.90 -14.03
CA LEU A 725 -37.08 -16.55 -14.96
C LEU A 725 -37.33 -16.15 -16.41
N TYR A 726 -36.29 -16.22 -17.23
CA TYR A 726 -36.40 -16.09 -18.69
C TYR A 726 -35.47 -17.08 -19.40
N GLN A 727 -36.04 -17.82 -20.36
CA GLN A 727 -35.39 -18.88 -21.15
C GLN A 727 -34.71 -20.02 -20.36
N ALA A 728 -34.74 -20.01 -19.02
CA ALA A 728 -34.16 -21.02 -18.13
C ALA A 728 -35.19 -22.06 -17.64
N ASP A 729 -34.73 -23.28 -17.35
CA ASP A 729 -35.53 -24.32 -16.71
C ASP A 729 -35.63 -24.07 -15.19
N ALA A 730 -36.87 -23.98 -14.69
CA ALA A 730 -37.18 -23.83 -13.27
C ALA A 730 -36.58 -24.94 -12.38
N ASN A 731 -36.45 -26.17 -12.92
CA ASN A 731 -35.84 -27.30 -12.21
C ASN A 731 -34.31 -27.16 -12.06
N GLN A 732 -33.69 -26.21 -12.78
CA GLN A 732 -32.26 -25.89 -12.70
C GLN A 732 -32.00 -24.59 -11.93
N ARG A 733 -32.96 -24.04 -11.19
CA ARG A 733 -32.86 -22.73 -10.51
C ARG A 733 -33.32 -22.73 -9.04
N PRO A 734 -32.90 -23.70 -8.20
CA PRO A 734 -33.44 -23.92 -6.85
C PRO A 734 -33.44 -22.70 -5.92
N MET A 735 -32.46 -21.78 -5.99
CA MET A 735 -32.52 -20.55 -5.17
C MET A 735 -33.79 -19.74 -5.43
N LEU A 736 -34.14 -19.49 -6.70
CA LEU A 736 -35.33 -18.72 -7.03
C LEU A 736 -36.60 -19.59 -6.89
N THR A 737 -36.56 -20.84 -7.37
CA THR A 737 -37.77 -21.65 -7.47
C THR A 737 -38.20 -22.30 -6.16
N ASN A 738 -37.26 -22.69 -5.28
CA ASN A 738 -37.62 -23.22 -3.95
C ASN A 738 -38.00 -22.09 -2.98
N LEU A 739 -37.37 -20.89 -3.07
CA LEU A 739 -37.81 -19.74 -2.29
C LEU A 739 -39.22 -19.28 -2.73
N LEU A 740 -39.47 -19.06 -4.03
CA LEU A 740 -40.81 -18.68 -4.50
C LEU A 740 -41.87 -19.78 -4.36
N ALA A 741 -41.50 -21.03 -4.08
CA ALA A 741 -42.45 -22.08 -3.68
C ALA A 741 -43.06 -21.80 -2.29
N VAL A 742 -42.38 -21.07 -1.42
CA VAL A 742 -42.88 -20.61 -0.12
C VAL A 742 -43.80 -19.38 -0.33
N PRO A 743 -45.05 -19.38 0.15
CA PRO A 743 -45.96 -18.24 -0.05
C PRO A 743 -45.47 -16.93 0.56
N GLU A 744 -44.93 -16.97 1.78
CA GLU A 744 -44.37 -15.80 2.50
C GLU A 744 -43.31 -15.07 1.67
N TYR A 745 -42.33 -15.82 1.16
CA TYR A 745 -41.24 -15.31 0.34
C TYR A 745 -41.72 -14.83 -1.04
N ARG A 746 -42.77 -15.44 -1.60
CA ARG A 746 -43.38 -14.99 -2.85
C ARG A 746 -44.03 -13.62 -2.73
N GLU A 747 -44.78 -13.38 -1.65
CA GLU A 747 -45.37 -12.06 -1.38
C GLU A 747 -44.30 -11.00 -1.10
N MET A 748 -43.20 -11.36 -0.39
CA MET A 748 -42.04 -10.49 -0.25
C MET A 748 -41.44 -10.09 -1.61
N TYR A 749 -41.19 -11.06 -2.49
CA TYR A 749 -40.70 -10.82 -3.85
C TYR A 749 -41.66 -9.95 -4.67
N TYR A 750 -42.98 -10.20 -4.62
CA TYR A 750 -43.97 -9.36 -5.30
C TYR A 750 -44.01 -7.93 -4.72
N SER A 751 -43.74 -7.73 -3.42
CA SER A 751 -43.60 -6.39 -2.84
C SER A 751 -42.39 -5.64 -3.37
N TYR A 752 -41.23 -6.29 -3.56
CA TYR A 752 -40.04 -5.68 -4.18
C TYR A 752 -40.27 -5.38 -5.66
N VAL A 753 -40.91 -6.31 -6.40
CA VAL A 753 -41.34 -6.07 -7.80
C VAL A 753 -42.25 -4.82 -7.88
N LYS A 754 -43.21 -4.67 -6.96
CA LYS A 754 -44.06 -3.47 -6.89
C LYS A 754 -43.27 -2.21 -6.55
N GLN A 755 -42.29 -2.27 -5.66
CA GLN A 755 -41.42 -1.13 -5.34
C GLN A 755 -40.62 -0.66 -6.58
N ILE A 756 -39.98 -1.58 -7.30
CA ILE A 756 -39.23 -1.25 -8.53
C ILE A 756 -40.14 -0.61 -9.59
N VAL A 757 -41.35 -1.16 -9.80
CA VAL A 757 -42.31 -0.61 -10.78
C VAL A 757 -42.85 0.76 -10.35
N ASN A 758 -43.02 1.01 -9.04
CA ASN A 758 -43.41 2.33 -8.51
C ASN A 758 -42.28 3.37 -8.68
N TYR A 759 -41.03 2.97 -8.42
CA TYR A 759 -39.84 3.81 -8.63
C TYR A 759 -39.76 4.25 -10.09
N TYR A 760 -39.99 3.32 -11.03
CA TYR A 760 -40.09 3.58 -12.47
C TYR A 760 -41.52 3.84 -12.96
N SER A 761 -42.39 4.47 -12.15
CA SER A 761 -43.77 4.78 -12.54
C SER A 761 -43.89 5.74 -13.73
N ASP A 762 -42.87 6.58 -13.97
CA ASP A 762 -42.67 7.33 -15.22
C ASP A 762 -41.24 7.08 -15.74
N PRO A 763 -41.01 6.02 -16.56
CA PRO A 763 -39.69 5.70 -17.07
C PRO A 763 -39.11 6.83 -17.93
N VAL A 764 -39.96 7.53 -18.69
CA VAL A 764 -39.54 8.61 -19.60
C VAL A 764 -38.96 9.77 -18.80
N LYS A 765 -39.56 10.13 -17.67
CA LYS A 765 -39.02 11.16 -16.78
C LYS A 765 -37.67 10.76 -16.19
N THR A 766 -37.52 9.54 -15.67
CA THR A 766 -36.26 9.11 -15.03
C THR A 766 -35.13 8.99 -16.06
N ILE A 767 -35.41 8.42 -17.23
CA ILE A 767 -34.46 8.35 -18.35
C ILE A 767 -34.05 9.76 -18.82
N ASN A 768 -34.98 10.71 -18.92
CA ASN A 768 -34.63 12.10 -19.25
C ASN A 768 -33.80 12.79 -18.16
N SER A 769 -33.91 12.39 -16.89
CA SER A 769 -33.04 12.89 -15.81
C SER A 769 -31.59 12.47 -16.04
N HIS A 770 -31.34 11.16 -16.23
CA HIS A 770 -30.00 10.65 -16.54
C HIS A 770 -29.47 11.18 -17.87
N ALA A 771 -30.32 11.28 -18.90
CA ALA A 771 -29.95 11.89 -20.19
C ALA A 771 -29.53 13.36 -20.04
N SER A 772 -30.17 14.11 -19.14
CA SER A 772 -29.82 15.53 -18.93
C SER A 772 -28.44 15.70 -18.26
N LEU A 773 -27.97 14.69 -17.52
CA LEU A 773 -26.62 14.64 -16.96
C LEU A 773 -25.58 14.27 -18.03
N ILE A 774 -25.80 13.18 -18.78
CA ILE A 774 -24.72 12.57 -19.59
C ILE A 774 -24.70 12.99 -21.07
N ARG A 775 -25.76 13.61 -21.60
CA ARG A 775 -25.93 13.90 -23.03
C ARG A 775 -24.76 14.63 -23.67
N ASP A 776 -24.25 15.70 -23.06
CA ASP A 776 -23.15 16.47 -23.63
C ASP A 776 -21.79 15.73 -23.51
N HIS A 777 -21.63 14.83 -22.53
CA HIS A 777 -20.46 13.96 -22.42
C HIS A 777 -20.46 12.86 -23.49
N VAL A 778 -21.59 12.17 -23.70
CA VAL A 778 -21.79 11.19 -24.79
C VAL A 778 -21.57 11.84 -26.17
N LYS A 779 -21.93 13.11 -26.32
CA LYS A 779 -21.71 13.91 -27.53
C LYS A 779 -20.27 14.37 -27.73
N ALA A 780 -19.50 14.50 -26.65
CA ALA A 780 -18.09 14.87 -26.67
C ALA A 780 -17.14 13.67 -26.79
N ASP A 781 -17.59 12.47 -26.42
CA ASP A 781 -16.81 11.23 -26.45
C ASP A 781 -16.24 10.91 -27.86
N PRO A 782 -14.91 11.03 -28.07
CA PRO A 782 -14.30 10.80 -29.38
C PRO A 782 -14.22 9.31 -29.76
N ARG A 783 -14.66 8.40 -28.88
CA ARG A 783 -14.54 6.94 -29.02
C ARG A 783 -15.86 6.19 -28.81
N PHE A 784 -16.99 6.89 -28.72
CA PHE A 784 -18.29 6.26 -28.53
C PHE A 784 -18.55 5.21 -29.63
N PHE A 785 -19.02 4.01 -29.25
CA PHE A 785 -19.22 2.90 -30.19
C PHE A 785 -20.36 3.16 -31.20
N PHE A 786 -21.24 4.11 -30.88
CA PHE A 786 -22.46 4.43 -31.62
C PHE A 786 -22.46 5.90 -32.04
N THR A 787 -23.47 6.29 -32.81
CA THR A 787 -23.72 7.71 -33.11
C THR A 787 -24.53 8.40 -32.01
N PHE A 788 -24.41 9.72 -31.89
CA PHE A 788 -25.25 10.51 -30.98
C PHE A 788 -26.75 10.38 -31.31
N ASP A 789 -27.11 10.24 -32.59
CA ASP A 789 -28.49 9.98 -33.02
C ASP A 789 -29.00 8.60 -32.54
N GLN A 790 -28.13 7.60 -32.44
CA GLN A 790 -28.47 6.31 -31.82
C GLN A 790 -28.68 6.45 -30.31
N PHE A 791 -27.89 7.26 -29.60
CA PHE A 791 -28.12 7.56 -28.18
C PHE A 791 -29.51 8.18 -27.95
N GLU A 792 -29.84 9.28 -28.66
CA GLU A 792 -31.15 9.93 -28.55
C GLU A 792 -32.29 8.97 -28.93
N THR A 793 -32.11 8.12 -29.95
CA THR A 793 -33.10 7.10 -30.35
C THR A 793 -33.27 6.02 -29.29
N ASN A 794 -32.21 5.61 -28.60
CA ASN A 794 -32.26 4.55 -27.59
C ASN A 794 -32.89 5.03 -26.26
N ILE A 795 -32.88 6.33 -25.97
CA ILE A 795 -33.55 6.92 -24.79
C ILE A 795 -34.97 7.44 -25.06
N ALA A 796 -35.34 7.67 -26.32
CA ALA A 796 -36.65 8.21 -26.68
C ALA A 796 -37.78 7.16 -26.67
N LYS A 797 -38.97 7.54 -26.21
CA LYS A 797 -40.20 6.76 -26.41
C LYS A 797 -40.63 6.85 -27.87
N SER A 798 -40.89 5.71 -28.54
CA SER A 798 -41.37 5.71 -29.92
C SER A 798 -42.89 5.82 -30.01
N ALA A 799 -43.39 6.29 -31.16
CA ALA A 799 -44.83 6.38 -31.43
C ALA A 799 -45.51 5.01 -31.61
N GLY A 800 -44.74 3.94 -31.84
CA GLY A 800 -45.24 2.56 -31.96
C GLY A 800 -45.13 1.74 -30.67
N GLY A 801 -44.36 2.21 -29.69
CA GLY A 801 -43.93 1.40 -28.54
C GLY A 801 -42.97 0.28 -28.93
N LEU A 802 -42.62 -0.58 -27.97
CA LEU A 802 -41.61 -1.62 -28.14
C LEU A 802 -41.96 -2.61 -29.27
N GLN A 803 -41.19 -2.58 -30.36
CA GLN A 803 -41.35 -3.48 -31.51
C GLN A 803 -40.65 -4.83 -31.28
N VAL A 804 -41.16 -5.61 -30.30
CA VAL A 804 -40.63 -6.94 -29.98
C VAL A 804 -40.56 -7.83 -31.23
N ARG A 805 -39.38 -8.39 -31.51
CA ARG A 805 -39.20 -9.43 -32.53
C ARG A 805 -38.99 -10.76 -31.85
N ASN A 806 -39.84 -11.74 -32.15
CA ASN A 806 -39.56 -13.13 -31.80
C ASN A 806 -38.28 -13.59 -32.51
N GLY A 807 -37.18 -13.71 -31.74
CA GLY A 807 -35.93 -14.31 -32.18
C GLY A 807 -36.14 -15.77 -32.57
N GLY A 808 -36.36 -16.02 -33.86
CA GLY A 808 -36.69 -17.33 -34.38
C GLY A 808 -35.50 -18.29 -34.37
N GLY A 809 -35.38 -19.10 -33.32
CA GLY A 809 -34.46 -20.23 -33.24
C GLY A 809 -33.15 -19.95 -32.50
N ASN A 810 -32.89 -20.73 -31.46
CA ASN A 810 -31.57 -20.84 -30.86
C ASN A 810 -30.60 -21.50 -31.86
N GLY A 811 -29.52 -20.80 -32.24
CA GLY A 811 -28.51 -21.31 -33.18
C GLY A 811 -27.92 -20.22 -34.08
N GLY A 812 -27.07 -19.35 -33.53
CA GLY A 812 -26.42 -18.25 -34.27
C GLY A 812 -25.01 -17.96 -33.78
N MET A 813 -24.87 -17.32 -32.61
CA MET A 813 -23.56 -17.00 -32.01
C MET A 813 -23.10 -18.09 -31.02
N TRP A 814 -23.81 -18.33 -29.92
CA TRP A 814 -23.36 -19.26 -28.86
C TRP A 814 -23.30 -20.74 -29.25
N GLY A 815 -23.94 -21.14 -30.35
CA GLY A 815 -23.96 -22.54 -30.83
C GLY A 815 -22.59 -23.14 -31.17
N GLY A 816 -21.55 -22.31 -31.34
CA GLY A 816 -20.17 -22.74 -31.54
C GLY A 816 -19.28 -22.73 -30.28
N PHE A 817 -19.78 -22.24 -29.14
CA PHE A 817 -18.99 -22.05 -27.91
C PHE A 817 -19.14 -23.24 -26.93
N GLY A 818 -20.17 -24.08 -27.11
CA GLY A 818 -20.44 -25.24 -26.29
C GLY A 818 -19.54 -26.45 -26.60
N GLY A 819 -18.33 -26.49 -26.04
CA GLY A 819 -17.56 -27.73 -25.89
C GLY A 819 -16.42 -27.96 -26.90
N GLY A 820 -15.39 -27.11 -26.85
CA GLY A 820 -14.10 -27.36 -27.52
C GLY A 820 -13.04 -26.39 -27.00
N GLY A 821 -11.80 -26.85 -26.86
CA GLY A 821 -10.68 -25.94 -26.56
C GLY A 821 -10.42 -25.01 -27.75
N PHE A 822 -10.11 -23.74 -27.49
CA PHE A 822 -9.92 -22.69 -28.51
C PHE A 822 -8.61 -22.85 -29.33
N GLY A 823 -8.49 -23.98 -30.04
CA GLY A 823 -7.36 -24.35 -30.88
C GLY A 823 -7.42 -23.74 -32.29
N GLY A 824 -7.21 -22.42 -32.39
CA GLY A 824 -6.79 -21.76 -33.63
C GLY A 824 -7.88 -21.42 -34.66
N PHE A 825 -8.32 -20.16 -34.67
CA PHE A 825 -8.99 -19.57 -35.83
C PHE A 825 -7.97 -19.00 -36.83
N GLY A 826 -7.50 -19.86 -37.73
CA GLY A 826 -6.68 -19.45 -38.88
C GLY A 826 -7.47 -18.55 -39.85
N GLY A 827 -6.79 -17.60 -40.49
CA GLY A 827 -7.44 -16.53 -41.24
C GLY A 827 -8.34 -16.98 -42.39
N GLY A 828 -9.64 -16.71 -42.27
CA GLY A 828 -10.63 -16.75 -43.35
C GLY A 828 -11.41 -15.44 -43.37
N GLY A 829 -11.26 -14.66 -44.44
CA GLY A 829 -11.88 -13.33 -44.53
C GLY A 829 -13.39 -13.39 -44.75
N PHE A 830 -14.16 -12.70 -43.91
CA PHE A 830 -15.59 -12.48 -44.12
C PHE A 830 -15.82 -11.48 -45.26
N GLY A 831 -15.88 -12.01 -46.48
CA GLY A 831 -16.23 -11.25 -47.68
C GLY A 831 -17.67 -10.70 -47.63
N GLY A 832 -17.85 -9.48 -48.13
CA GLY A 832 -19.11 -8.75 -47.96
C GLY A 832 -20.32 -9.37 -48.66
N GLY A 833 -21.41 -9.51 -47.91
CA GLY A 833 -22.76 -9.79 -48.39
C GLY A 833 -23.76 -9.15 -47.42
N GLY A 834 -24.75 -8.41 -47.93
CA GLY A 834 -25.58 -7.53 -47.10
C GLY A 834 -26.50 -8.26 -46.13
N PHE A 835 -26.21 -8.17 -44.84
CA PHE A 835 -27.11 -8.50 -43.73
C PHE A 835 -27.33 -7.27 -42.83
N PHE A 836 -28.44 -7.26 -42.09
CA PHE A 836 -28.99 -6.04 -41.48
C PHE A 836 -28.24 -5.59 -40.22
N GLY A 837 -27.51 -4.47 -40.32
CA GLY A 837 -27.30 -3.48 -39.24
C GLY A 837 -26.37 -3.85 -38.07
N GLY A 838 -26.42 -5.08 -37.56
CA GLY A 838 -25.64 -5.50 -36.41
C GLY A 838 -24.15 -5.66 -36.73
N GLY A 839 -23.34 -4.71 -36.26
CA GLY A 839 -21.87 -4.82 -36.26
C GLY A 839 -21.34 -5.61 -35.06
N LEU A 840 -20.01 -5.69 -34.95
CA LEU A 840 -19.25 -6.32 -33.84
C LEU A 840 -19.50 -5.73 -32.42
N PHE A 841 -20.46 -4.82 -32.27
CA PHE A 841 -20.80 -4.10 -31.05
C PHE A 841 -22.29 -4.18 -30.69
N SER A 842 -23.07 -5.04 -31.35
CA SER A 842 -24.52 -5.15 -31.17
C SER A 842 -24.92 -6.56 -30.73
N TYR A 843 -25.56 -6.65 -29.57
CA TYR A 843 -26.44 -7.75 -29.17
C TYR A 843 -27.93 -7.44 -29.46
N GLY A 844 -28.22 -6.57 -30.43
CA GLY A 844 -29.57 -6.16 -30.82
C GLY A 844 -30.22 -5.10 -29.91
N GLY A 845 -29.70 -4.87 -28.71
CA GLY A 845 -30.18 -3.82 -27.78
C GLY A 845 -30.03 -2.39 -28.31
N ASP A 846 -29.19 -2.17 -29.30
CA ASP A 846 -29.10 -0.90 -30.03
C ASP A 846 -30.35 -0.59 -30.86
N SER A 847 -31.14 -1.62 -31.21
CA SER A 847 -32.48 -1.46 -31.80
C SER A 847 -33.61 -1.34 -30.77
N VAL A 848 -33.31 -1.43 -29.47
CA VAL A 848 -34.28 -1.42 -28.37
C VAL A 848 -34.16 -0.14 -27.54
N SER A 849 -35.15 0.73 -27.64
CA SER A 849 -35.27 1.89 -26.73
C SER A 849 -35.52 1.43 -25.30
N ILE A 850 -34.72 1.94 -24.36
CA ILE A 850 -34.88 1.65 -22.92
C ILE A 850 -36.20 2.22 -22.39
N ALA A 851 -36.68 3.35 -22.93
CA ALA A 851 -37.96 3.93 -22.55
C ALA A 851 -39.14 3.05 -23.00
N ASP A 852 -39.12 2.59 -24.24
CA ASP A 852 -40.15 1.68 -24.77
C ASP A 852 -40.12 0.32 -24.04
N PHE A 853 -38.94 -0.21 -23.71
CA PHE A 853 -38.80 -1.43 -22.93
C PHE A 853 -39.41 -1.29 -21.54
N MET A 854 -39.04 -0.25 -20.78
CA MET A 854 -39.51 -0.08 -19.40
C MET A 854 -41.01 0.20 -19.32
N ILE A 855 -41.58 0.96 -20.26
CA ILE A 855 -43.04 1.16 -20.36
C ILE A 855 -43.74 -0.18 -20.60
N LYS A 856 -43.31 -0.93 -21.62
CA LYS A 856 -43.90 -2.22 -21.98
C LYS A 856 -43.74 -3.24 -20.86
N ARG A 857 -42.63 -3.20 -20.12
CA ARG A 857 -42.35 -4.06 -18.98
C ARG A 857 -43.28 -3.75 -17.80
N ASN A 858 -43.47 -2.48 -17.47
CA ASN A 858 -44.40 -2.08 -16.41
C ASN A 858 -45.85 -2.43 -16.78
N GLU A 859 -46.28 -2.19 -18.03
CA GLU A 859 -47.61 -2.62 -18.52
C GLU A 859 -47.80 -4.14 -18.36
N TYR A 860 -46.80 -4.94 -18.72
CA TYR A 860 -46.82 -6.39 -18.54
C TYR A 860 -46.93 -6.79 -17.07
N ILE A 861 -46.10 -6.22 -16.17
CA ILE A 861 -46.09 -6.58 -14.75
C ILE A 861 -47.43 -6.25 -14.09
N HIS A 862 -48.00 -5.06 -14.33
CA HIS A 862 -49.35 -4.71 -13.85
C HIS A 862 -50.41 -5.71 -14.36
N SER A 863 -50.31 -6.18 -15.62
CA SER A 863 -51.22 -7.18 -16.17
C SER A 863 -51.12 -8.58 -15.54
N LYS A 864 -50.01 -8.88 -14.84
CA LYS A 864 -49.78 -10.17 -14.17
C LYS A 864 -50.04 -10.14 -12.66
N LEU A 865 -49.70 -9.03 -12.00
CA LEU A 865 -49.76 -8.90 -10.54
C LEU A 865 -50.90 -8.00 -10.03
N GLY A 866 -51.56 -7.24 -10.91
CA GLY A 866 -52.87 -6.61 -10.65
C GLY A 866 -52.89 -5.56 -9.54
N PHE A 867 -51.87 -4.70 -9.48
CA PHE A 867 -51.61 -3.79 -8.36
C PHE A 867 -51.53 -2.30 -8.73
#